data_AF-A0A923UL49-F1
#
_entry.id   AF-A0A923UL49-F1
#
_cell.length_a   1.000
_cell.length_b   1.000
_cell.length_c   1.000
_cell.angle_alpha   90.00
_cell.angle_beta   90.00
_cell.angle_gamma   90.00
#
_symmetry.space_group_name_H-M   'P 1'
#
loop_
_entity.id
_entity.type
_entity.pdbx_description
1 polymer ?
#
loop_
_entity_poly.entity_id
_entity_poly.type
_entity_poly.pdbx_seq_one_letter_code
_entity_poly.pdbx_strand_id
1 'polypeptide(L)'
;MKKLLVLLLLLISTLCGFAQEDVNECATGKILSLTKRNQNARMQAPQAVDNNIDITYYKLNLSVNYTPKNIKGEVTINAKNKIVTLDQVTIDLQNTLTTDSIKIGNRKLTFIHQSNQILIKLDKIYAENQLLSFVIYYHGIPGSSGFDSFVFGTHNNAKDMAIWSLSEPYGSPDWFPCKNSVDDKADSSDVWITADKYFTSVSNGILEKTIENQDGTRTYQWKNRYPIAQYLISIAMSNYTLYQNQFNFEGQTTMPITHYIYPESLTSTNKIALDKTSFMLDLFSKKFGLYPFIKEKYGHAQFGWGGGMEHQTCTSLTVPNSGFETLIAHELTHQWFGDKITCKNWESIWLNEGFASYGECVYTEATGGKSAYDAYIKSFMTSAKTAKGTIYVQNVSDINEIFSSSRTYRKGASVLHMLRGIVGDDKFYKILQTYTASKNAYGNATTEDFQAVAEQVYGQKLDYFFKQWIFGENYPKYKFQWLSQPVADGTFKVKAEVSQSLNTTPAFFTMPIQLSISGGLGDTTITVFNDKQSQTFEFVLKSKPTNVIFDPNNLILKDLETINVLGSEPIIYDDFGLTIAPNPSSEDIDVSFRLAKSSIVKISIIDFSGKEVLMQSEEKLQTGNYSRNLKISQFQSGTYILNLNVDGLNESRKLVTVK
;
A
#
# COMPACT_ATOMS: atom_id res chain seq x y z
N MET A 1 -41.16 -35.02 -26.12
CA MET A 1 -39.71 -35.04 -25.79
C MET A 1 -38.87 -34.00 -26.60
N LYS A 2 -39.35 -32.77 -26.82
CA LYS A 2 -38.53 -31.69 -27.45
C LYS A 2 -38.74 -30.30 -26.84
N LYS A 3 -39.35 -30.21 -25.64
CA LYS A 3 -39.53 -28.94 -24.91
C LYS A 3 -38.96 -28.93 -23.48
N LEU A 4 -38.28 -30.01 -23.06
CA LEU A 4 -37.66 -30.09 -21.73
C LEU A 4 -36.12 -29.98 -21.74
N LEU A 5 -35.48 -29.94 -22.92
CA LEU A 5 -34.01 -29.90 -23.03
C LEU A 5 -33.42 -28.48 -23.14
N VAL A 6 -34.25 -27.46 -23.43
CA VAL A 6 -33.77 -26.08 -23.63
C VAL A 6 -33.71 -25.28 -22.32
N LEU A 7 -34.49 -25.68 -21.30
CA LEU A 7 -34.43 -25.05 -19.97
C LEU A 7 -33.28 -25.57 -19.09
N LEU A 8 -32.67 -26.72 -19.43
CA LEU A 8 -31.55 -27.27 -18.64
C LEU A 8 -30.18 -26.72 -19.09
N LEU A 9 -30.09 -26.13 -20.28
CA LEU A 9 -28.86 -25.53 -20.83
C LEU A 9 -28.70 -24.04 -20.50
N LEU A 10 -29.74 -23.39 -19.99
CA LEU A 10 -29.72 -21.99 -19.54
C LEU A 10 -29.53 -21.82 -18.02
N LEU A 11 -29.40 -22.93 -17.28
CA LEU A 11 -29.16 -22.95 -15.83
C LEU A 11 -27.74 -23.40 -15.45
N ILE A 12 -26.86 -23.63 -16.42
CA ILE A 12 -25.46 -24.08 -16.21
C ILE A 12 -24.42 -23.01 -16.61
N SER A 13 -24.83 -21.86 -17.16
CA SER A 13 -23.92 -20.80 -17.62
C SER A 13 -23.74 -19.61 -16.65
N THR A 14 -24.26 -19.66 -15.42
CA THR A 14 -24.17 -18.58 -14.42
C THR A 14 -23.39 -18.93 -13.15
N LEU A 15 -22.56 -19.99 -13.19
CA LEU A 15 -21.70 -20.38 -12.07
C LEU A 15 -20.24 -20.54 -12.52
N CYS A 16 -19.65 -19.44 -12.99
CA CYS A 16 -18.19 -19.23 -13.00
C CYS A 16 -17.91 -17.73 -12.89
N GLY A 17 -18.41 -17.16 -11.80
CA GLY A 17 -17.98 -15.88 -11.26
C GLY A 17 -17.69 -16.11 -9.79
N PHE A 18 -16.70 -16.96 -9.47
CA PHE A 18 -16.07 -16.85 -8.16
C PHE A 18 -15.33 -15.52 -8.17
N ALA A 19 -16.02 -14.45 -7.76
CA ALA A 19 -15.32 -13.37 -7.09
C ALA A 19 -14.68 -14.01 -5.87
N GLN A 20 -13.37 -14.30 -5.93
CA GLN A 20 -12.59 -14.36 -4.71
C GLN A 20 -12.78 -12.98 -4.08
N GLU A 21 -13.60 -12.88 -3.04
CA GLU A 21 -13.39 -11.82 -2.06
C GLU A 21 -11.94 -12.00 -1.61
N ASP A 22 -11.07 -11.08 -2.03
CA ASP A 22 -9.68 -10.99 -1.61
C ASP A 22 -9.71 -10.53 -0.14
N VAL A 23 -9.99 -11.48 0.75
CA VAL A 23 -10.02 -11.27 2.20
C VAL A 23 -8.57 -11.16 2.65
N ASN A 24 -8.19 -10.00 3.19
CA ASN A 24 -6.92 -9.85 3.88
C ASN A 24 -6.98 -10.65 5.19
N GLU A 25 -6.40 -11.85 5.20
CA GLU A 25 -6.49 -12.77 6.33
C GLU A 25 -5.95 -12.18 7.64
N CYS A 26 -4.88 -11.39 7.59
CA CYS A 26 -4.30 -10.74 8.77
C CYS A 26 -5.22 -9.63 9.30
N ALA A 27 -5.65 -8.70 8.44
CA ALA A 27 -6.55 -7.63 8.85
C ALA A 27 -7.90 -8.20 9.38
N THR A 28 -8.46 -9.19 8.70
CA THR A 28 -9.69 -9.86 9.11
C THR A 28 -9.49 -10.62 10.42
N GLY A 29 -8.35 -11.29 10.58
CA GLY A 29 -7.93 -11.88 11.85
C GLY A 29 -7.98 -10.87 12.99
N LYS A 30 -7.26 -9.75 12.83
CA LYS A 30 -7.15 -8.67 13.82
C LYS A 30 -8.52 -8.12 14.19
N ILE A 31 -9.39 -7.85 13.21
CA ILE A 31 -10.75 -7.34 13.43
C ILE A 31 -11.68 -8.39 14.09
N LEU A 32 -11.62 -9.66 13.67
CA LEU A 32 -12.51 -10.71 14.18
C LEU A 32 -12.21 -11.10 15.63
N SER A 33 -10.96 -11.06 16.09
CA SER A 33 -10.64 -11.29 17.52
C SER A 33 -11.44 -10.38 18.44
N LEU A 34 -11.54 -9.11 18.09
CA LEU A 34 -12.24 -8.10 18.90
C LEU A 34 -13.76 -8.31 18.85
N THR A 35 -14.28 -8.66 17.68
CA THR A 35 -15.73 -8.83 17.48
C THR A 35 -16.27 -10.03 18.26
N LYS A 36 -15.47 -11.08 18.50
CA LYS A 36 -15.88 -12.30 19.18
C LYS A 36 -16.21 -12.13 20.67
N ARG A 37 -15.73 -11.08 21.36
CA ARG A 37 -16.08 -10.80 22.77
C ARG A 37 -16.13 -9.30 23.08
N ASN A 38 -17.36 -8.77 23.04
CA ASN A 38 -17.83 -7.40 23.35
C ASN A 38 -17.56 -6.29 22.31
N GLN A 39 -18.60 -5.94 21.55
CA GLN A 39 -18.72 -4.67 20.80
C GLN A 39 -18.57 -3.40 21.68
N ASN A 40 -18.66 -3.55 23.01
CA ASN A 40 -18.55 -2.46 23.99
C ASN A 40 -17.17 -2.31 24.64
N ALA A 41 -16.22 -3.21 24.37
CA ALA A 41 -14.85 -3.05 24.83
C ALA A 41 -14.12 -2.10 23.89
N ARG A 42 -14.25 -0.79 24.12
CA ARG A 42 -13.21 0.14 23.63
C ARG A 42 -11.91 -0.32 24.26
N MET A 43 -10.91 -0.67 23.46
CA MET A 43 -9.55 -0.79 23.99
C MET A 43 -9.27 0.50 24.76
N GLN A 44 -8.79 0.37 25.99
CA GLN A 44 -8.28 1.54 26.67
C GLN A 44 -7.05 1.98 25.88
N ALA A 45 -7.05 3.22 25.38
CA ALA A 45 -5.83 3.85 24.92
C ALA A 45 -4.74 3.62 25.99
N PRO A 46 -3.49 3.33 25.61
CA PRO A 46 -2.42 3.17 26.60
C PRO A 46 -2.46 4.34 27.57
N GLN A 47 -2.39 4.05 28.86
CA GLN A 47 -2.07 5.09 29.82
C GLN A 47 -0.70 5.68 29.49
N ALA A 48 -0.41 6.89 29.99
CA ALA A 48 0.85 7.55 29.70
C ALA A 48 2.02 6.62 30.06
N VAL A 49 2.81 6.26 29.03
CA VAL A 49 3.96 5.38 29.16
C VAL A 49 5.11 6.14 29.83
N ASP A 50 5.91 5.44 30.64
CA ASP A 50 7.09 6.02 31.27
C ASP A 50 8.21 6.31 30.24
N ASN A 51 8.30 7.56 29.82
CA ASN A 51 9.31 8.02 28.87
C ASN A 51 10.68 8.34 29.52
N ASN A 52 10.78 8.23 30.85
CA ASN A 52 12.01 8.53 31.61
C ASN A 52 13.02 7.39 31.59
N ILE A 53 12.61 6.21 31.14
CA ILE A 53 13.46 5.02 31.02
C ILE A 53 13.54 4.53 29.57
N ASP A 54 14.66 3.88 29.28
CA ASP A 54 15.00 3.19 28.03
C ASP A 54 15.18 1.71 28.37
N ILE A 55 14.33 0.82 27.86
CA ILE A 55 14.42 -0.60 28.20
C ILE A 55 15.55 -1.25 27.42
N THR A 56 16.42 -1.98 28.12
CA THR A 56 17.59 -2.65 27.50
C THR A 56 17.44 -4.17 27.47
N TYR A 57 16.69 -4.75 28.40
CA TYR A 57 16.54 -6.21 28.47
C TYR A 57 15.30 -6.64 29.22
N TYR A 58 14.68 -7.70 28.72
CA TYR A 58 13.64 -8.47 29.40
C TYR A 58 14.10 -9.91 29.62
N LYS A 59 13.88 -10.44 30.82
CA LYS A 59 13.87 -11.89 31.06
C LYS A 59 12.54 -12.29 31.64
N LEU A 60 11.76 -13.07 30.91
CA LEU A 60 10.51 -13.64 31.36
C LEU A 60 10.79 -15.07 31.82
N ASN A 61 10.76 -15.31 33.14
CA ASN A 61 10.79 -16.65 33.71
C ASN A 61 9.37 -17.01 34.16
N LEU A 62 8.69 -17.83 33.36
CA LEU A 62 7.26 -18.09 33.48
C LEU A 62 6.98 -19.54 33.87
N SER A 63 6.07 -19.74 34.82
CA SER A 63 5.39 -20.99 35.05
C SER A 63 3.95 -20.87 34.54
N VAL A 64 3.56 -21.72 33.59
CA VAL A 64 2.26 -21.66 32.92
C VAL A 64 1.49 -22.95 33.17
N ASN A 65 0.28 -22.83 33.72
CA ASN A 65 -0.61 -23.97 33.94
C ASN A 65 -1.86 -23.85 33.08
N TYR A 66 -2.26 -24.95 32.44
CA TYR A 66 -3.51 -25.02 31.70
C TYR A 66 -4.72 -25.31 32.61
N THR A 67 -4.51 -26.08 33.69
CA THR A 67 -5.56 -26.42 34.68
C THR A 67 -4.99 -26.31 36.10
N PRO A 68 -5.40 -25.31 36.91
CA PRO A 68 -6.19 -24.15 36.49
C PRO A 68 -5.42 -23.27 35.51
N LYS A 69 -6.14 -22.52 34.65
CA LYS A 69 -5.57 -21.57 33.68
C LYS A 69 -4.93 -20.40 34.43
N ASN A 70 -3.61 -20.40 34.60
CA ASN A 70 -2.89 -19.31 35.26
C ASN A 70 -1.42 -19.23 34.85
N ILE A 71 -0.81 -18.11 35.20
CA ILE A 71 0.63 -17.89 35.09
C ILE A 71 1.21 -17.42 36.42
N LYS A 72 2.47 -17.76 36.65
CA LYS A 72 3.35 -17.12 37.62
C LYS A 72 4.57 -16.63 36.86
N GLY A 73 5.00 -15.40 37.11
CA GLY A 73 6.13 -14.81 36.42
C GLY A 73 7.13 -14.19 37.37
N GLU A 74 8.40 -14.39 37.03
CA GLU A 74 9.55 -13.65 37.52
C GLU A 74 10.13 -12.91 36.32
N VAL A 75 9.91 -11.60 36.25
CA VAL A 75 10.35 -10.77 35.13
C VAL A 75 11.46 -9.84 35.55
N THR A 76 12.64 -10.04 34.97
CA THR A 76 13.76 -9.10 35.10
C THR A 76 13.65 -8.03 34.02
N ILE A 77 13.69 -6.77 34.43
CA ILE A 77 13.73 -5.62 33.52
C ILE A 77 15.02 -4.87 33.80
N ASN A 78 15.85 -4.71 32.75
CA ASN A 78 16.97 -3.77 32.79
C ASN A 78 16.58 -2.53 32.00
N ALA A 79 16.89 -1.37 32.55
CA ALA A 79 16.63 -0.09 31.91
C ALA A 79 17.79 0.89 32.13
N LYS A 80 17.85 1.91 31.29
CA LYS A 80 18.72 3.07 31.43
C LYS A 80 17.87 4.30 31.76
N ASN A 81 18.27 5.06 32.76
CA ASN A 81 17.63 6.34 33.09
C ASN A 81 17.92 7.40 32.00
N LYS A 82 16.90 8.15 31.57
CA LYS A 82 16.98 9.20 30.55
C LYS A 82 16.84 10.63 31.10
N ILE A 83 16.67 10.80 32.41
CA ILE A 83 16.50 12.11 33.05
C ILE A 83 17.57 12.35 34.13
N VAL A 84 17.73 13.60 34.56
CA VAL A 84 18.78 14.01 35.51
C VAL A 84 18.76 13.20 36.81
N THR A 85 17.56 12.99 37.37
CA THR A 85 17.35 12.23 38.60
C THR A 85 16.10 11.36 38.48
N LEU A 86 16.24 10.06 38.73
CA LEU A 86 15.14 9.10 38.71
C LEU A 86 15.10 8.33 40.03
N ASP A 87 13.99 8.43 40.75
CA ASP A 87 13.73 7.70 42.00
C ASP A 87 12.42 6.88 41.96
N GLN A 88 11.73 6.90 40.81
CA GLN A 88 10.47 6.21 40.58
C GLN A 88 10.35 5.80 39.12
N VAL A 89 9.73 4.65 38.85
CA VAL A 89 9.39 4.19 37.49
C VAL A 89 7.97 3.63 37.44
N THR A 90 7.35 3.70 36.26
CA THR A 90 6.04 3.09 36.00
C THR A 90 6.18 1.97 34.96
N ILE A 91 5.57 0.81 35.26
CA ILE A 91 5.55 -0.38 34.38
C ILE A 91 4.11 -0.85 34.21
N ASP A 92 3.69 -1.17 32.98
CA ASP A 92 2.34 -1.59 32.68
C ASP A 92 2.14 -3.09 33.02
N LEU A 93 1.05 -3.42 33.72
CA LEU A 93 0.60 -4.79 34.01
C LEU A 93 -0.89 -4.77 34.35
N GLN A 94 -1.72 -5.59 33.72
CA GLN A 94 -3.14 -5.68 34.04
C GLN A 94 -3.38 -5.98 35.53
N ASN A 95 -4.38 -5.33 36.13
CA ASN A 95 -4.76 -5.56 37.53
C ASN A 95 -5.29 -6.98 37.80
N THR A 96 -5.61 -7.76 36.77
CA THR A 96 -5.97 -9.19 36.92
C THR A 96 -4.79 -10.06 37.34
N LEU A 97 -3.57 -9.54 37.22
CA LEU A 97 -2.34 -10.17 37.65
C LEU A 97 -1.86 -9.49 38.94
N THR A 98 -1.74 -10.25 40.02
CA THR A 98 -1.30 -9.76 41.32
C THR A 98 0.22 -9.61 41.33
N THR A 99 0.71 -8.39 41.57
CA THR A 99 2.15 -8.17 41.84
C THR A 99 2.48 -8.54 43.29
N ASP A 100 3.29 -9.58 43.49
CA ASP A 100 3.66 -10.11 44.81
C ASP A 100 4.80 -9.32 45.46
N SER A 101 5.84 -9.04 44.69
CA SER A 101 7.00 -8.28 45.16
C SER A 101 7.83 -7.75 44.00
N ILE A 102 8.55 -6.66 44.28
CA ILE A 102 9.53 -6.08 43.36
C ILE A 102 10.85 -5.96 44.09
N LYS A 103 11.96 -6.32 43.45
CA LYS A 103 13.29 -6.33 44.07
C LYS A 103 14.36 -5.70 43.19
N ILE A 104 15.31 -5.02 43.82
CA ILE A 104 16.62 -4.66 43.25
C ILE A 104 17.68 -5.41 44.05
N GLY A 105 18.37 -6.35 43.40
CA GLY A 105 19.18 -7.35 44.10
C GLY A 105 18.35 -8.08 45.16
N ASN A 106 18.77 -8.01 46.42
CA ASN A 106 18.05 -8.61 47.55
C ASN A 106 17.07 -7.66 48.27
N ARG A 107 16.98 -6.39 47.87
CA ARG A 107 16.13 -5.39 48.54
C ARG A 107 14.74 -5.38 47.94
N LYS A 108 13.71 -5.48 48.78
CA LYS A 108 12.30 -5.32 48.37
C LYS A 108 11.98 -3.83 48.23
N LEU A 109 11.31 -3.46 47.15
CA LEU A 109 10.85 -2.10 46.87
C LEU A 109 9.40 -1.91 47.31
N THR A 110 9.02 -0.66 47.56
CA THR A 110 7.62 -0.26 47.73
C THR A 110 7.02 0.06 46.36
N PHE A 111 5.80 -0.40 46.12
CA PHE A 111 5.08 -0.16 44.87
C PHE A 111 3.59 -0.01 45.10
N ILE A 112 2.90 0.57 44.12
CA ILE A 112 1.45 0.61 44.03
C ILE A 112 1.07 0.00 42.68
N HIS A 113 0.23 -1.05 42.69
CA HIS A 113 -0.32 -1.62 41.46
C HIS A 113 -1.81 -1.28 41.38
N GLN A 114 -2.17 -0.38 40.47
CA GLN A 114 -3.53 0.06 40.25
C GLN A 114 -3.71 0.56 38.82
N SER A 115 -4.96 0.60 38.35
CA SER A 115 -5.27 1.12 37.01
C SER A 115 -4.43 0.51 35.88
N ASN A 116 -4.02 -0.77 35.99
CA ASN A 116 -3.17 -1.47 35.02
C ASN A 116 -1.72 -0.97 34.92
N GLN A 117 -1.25 -0.25 35.95
CA GLN A 117 0.13 0.21 36.07
C GLN A 117 0.71 -0.10 37.46
N ILE A 118 2.00 -0.42 37.48
CA ILE A 118 2.82 -0.61 38.66
C ILE A 118 3.72 0.60 38.80
N LEU A 119 3.45 1.40 39.82
CA LEU A 119 4.27 2.54 40.21
C LEU A 119 5.29 2.08 41.26
N ILE A 120 6.58 2.10 40.91
CA ILE A 120 7.67 1.52 41.70
C ILE A 120 8.56 2.64 42.25
N LYS A 121 8.72 2.72 43.58
CA LYS A 121 9.72 3.59 44.19
C LYS A 121 11.07 2.88 44.23
N LEU A 122 12.09 3.48 43.61
CA LEU A 122 13.44 2.92 43.52
C LEU A 122 14.17 2.97 44.87
N ASP A 123 15.23 2.17 45.00
CA ASP A 123 16.01 2.04 46.24
C ASP A 123 16.91 3.26 46.53
N LYS A 124 17.15 4.09 45.51
CA LYS A 124 17.94 5.32 45.55
C LYS A 124 17.60 6.18 44.32
N ILE A 125 18.18 7.37 44.26
CA ILE A 125 18.19 8.20 43.06
C ILE A 125 19.22 7.63 42.08
N TYR A 126 18.80 7.42 40.84
CA TYR A 126 19.64 7.06 39.70
C TYR A 126 19.94 8.34 38.91
N ALA A 127 21.21 8.55 38.58
CA ALA A 127 21.64 9.66 37.73
C ALA A 127 21.29 9.38 36.25
N GLU A 128 21.29 10.41 35.42
CA GLU A 128 21.12 10.26 33.97
C GLU A 128 22.11 9.23 33.39
N ASN A 129 21.63 8.40 32.45
CA ASN A 129 22.36 7.29 31.83
C ASN A 129 22.77 6.15 32.78
N GLN A 130 22.42 6.21 34.07
CA GLN A 130 22.69 5.10 34.98
C GLN A 130 21.76 3.93 34.69
N LEU A 131 22.33 2.71 34.68
CA LEU A 131 21.57 1.48 34.55
C LEU A 131 20.87 1.10 35.86
N LEU A 132 19.68 0.54 35.73
CA LEU A 132 18.91 -0.07 36.81
C LEU A 132 18.39 -1.44 36.36
N SER A 133 18.29 -2.37 37.31
CA SER A 133 17.78 -3.72 37.08
C SER A 133 16.91 -4.11 38.26
N PHE A 134 15.66 -4.44 37.98
CA PHE A 134 14.70 -4.89 38.99
C PHE A 134 13.94 -6.12 38.51
N VAL A 135 13.45 -6.89 39.46
CA VAL A 135 12.69 -8.13 39.23
C VAL A 135 11.29 -7.97 39.79
N ILE A 136 10.28 -8.22 38.96
CA ILE A 136 8.88 -8.23 39.34
C ILE A 136 8.42 -9.69 39.45
N TYR A 137 7.90 -10.05 40.63
CA TYR A 137 7.23 -11.32 40.88
C TYR A 137 5.72 -11.09 40.86
N TYR A 138 5.00 -11.89 40.07
CA TYR A 138 3.55 -11.77 39.95
C TYR A 138 2.90 -13.12 39.65
N HIS A 139 1.59 -13.20 39.84
CA HIS A 139 0.80 -14.35 39.44
C HIS A 139 -0.65 -13.98 39.16
N GLY A 140 -1.36 -14.84 38.45
CA GLY A 140 -2.80 -14.71 38.25
C GLY A 140 -3.26 -15.33 36.95
N ILE A 141 -4.44 -14.91 36.53
CA ILE A 141 -5.02 -15.29 35.25
C ILE A 141 -4.75 -14.12 34.29
N PRO A 142 -4.07 -14.35 33.16
CA PRO A 142 -3.89 -13.34 32.13
C PRO A 142 -5.21 -12.64 31.81
N GLY A 143 -5.16 -11.30 31.74
CA GLY A 143 -6.31 -10.48 31.43
C GLY A 143 -6.58 -10.44 29.92
N SER A 144 -7.49 -9.56 29.52
CA SER A 144 -7.69 -9.21 28.12
C SER A 144 -7.96 -7.71 28.04
N SER A 145 -7.09 -6.98 27.31
CA SER A 145 -7.25 -5.56 26.99
C SER A 145 -8.04 -5.32 25.68
N GLY A 146 -8.54 -6.39 25.06
CA GLY A 146 -9.35 -6.36 23.84
C GLY A 146 -9.05 -7.51 22.87
N PHE A 147 -7.79 -7.97 22.82
CA PHE A 147 -7.31 -8.96 21.83
C PHE A 147 -7.23 -10.40 22.33
N ASP A 148 -7.58 -10.67 23.60
CA ASP A 148 -7.24 -11.94 24.25
C ASP A 148 -5.75 -12.26 24.04
N SER A 149 -4.89 -11.37 24.52
CA SER A 149 -3.46 -11.37 24.20
C SER A 149 -2.68 -12.57 24.75
N PHE A 150 -3.35 -13.40 25.56
CA PHE A 150 -2.86 -14.67 26.06
C PHE A 150 -4.03 -15.65 26.22
N VAL A 151 -4.08 -16.67 25.37
CA VAL A 151 -5.23 -17.58 25.25
C VAL A 151 -4.87 -18.99 25.69
N PHE A 152 -5.75 -19.56 26.51
CA PHE A 152 -5.79 -21.00 26.79
C PHE A 152 -6.90 -21.64 25.96
N GLY A 153 -6.54 -22.18 24.81
CA GLY A 153 -7.44 -22.76 23.82
C GLY A 153 -7.19 -24.24 23.57
N THR A 154 -7.82 -24.76 22.52
CA THR A 154 -7.68 -26.15 22.10
C THR A 154 -7.64 -26.26 20.58
N HIS A 155 -7.15 -27.38 20.07
CA HIS A 155 -7.21 -27.76 18.66
C HIS A 155 -7.65 -29.23 18.52
N ASN A 156 -7.58 -29.80 17.31
CA ASN A 156 -8.02 -31.17 17.04
C ASN A 156 -9.44 -31.48 17.57
N ASN A 157 -10.42 -30.63 17.22
CA ASN A 157 -11.80 -30.72 17.73
C ASN A 157 -11.89 -30.74 19.27
N ALA A 158 -11.16 -29.82 19.89
CA ALA A 158 -11.07 -29.62 21.34
C ALA A 158 -10.45 -30.78 22.14
N LYS A 159 -9.68 -31.66 21.49
CA LYS A 159 -9.00 -32.79 22.15
C LYS A 159 -7.63 -32.43 22.71
N ASP A 160 -6.95 -31.49 22.07
CA ASP A 160 -5.57 -31.15 22.38
C ASP A 160 -5.45 -29.70 22.85
N MET A 161 -4.55 -29.44 23.80
CA MET A 161 -4.40 -28.15 24.47
C MET A 161 -3.47 -27.23 23.68
N ALA A 162 -3.83 -25.95 23.60
CA ALA A 162 -2.99 -24.91 23.03
C ALA A 162 -2.96 -23.68 23.94
N ILE A 163 -1.79 -23.08 24.11
CA ILE A 163 -1.60 -21.78 24.75
C ILE A 163 -0.81 -20.90 23.80
N TRP A 164 -1.23 -19.65 23.60
CA TRP A 164 -0.53 -18.73 22.70
C TRP A 164 -0.76 -17.28 23.09
N SER A 165 0.15 -16.41 22.68
CA SER A 165 0.06 -14.95 22.88
C SER A 165 -0.19 -14.22 21.56
N LEU A 166 -0.80 -13.03 21.63
CA LEU A 166 -0.95 -12.08 20.50
C LEU A 166 -1.01 -10.67 21.10
N SER A 167 0.12 -9.95 21.09
CA SER A 167 0.27 -8.74 21.90
C SER A 167 0.15 -7.42 21.13
N GLU A 168 0.03 -7.47 19.79
CA GLU A 168 -0.17 -6.25 19.01
C GLU A 168 -1.62 -5.74 19.14
N PRO A 169 -1.85 -4.42 19.31
CA PRO A 169 -0.87 -3.35 19.49
C PRO A 169 -0.52 -3.08 20.97
N TYR A 170 -1.38 -3.47 21.91
CA TYR A 170 -1.28 -3.04 23.32
C TYR A 170 -1.40 -4.19 24.33
N GLY A 171 -1.32 -5.44 23.88
CA GLY A 171 -1.72 -6.63 24.61
C GLY A 171 -0.68 -7.23 25.56
N SER A 172 0.58 -6.83 25.49
CA SER A 172 1.64 -7.44 26.31
C SER A 172 1.42 -7.34 27.82
N PRO A 173 0.92 -6.21 28.38
CA PRO A 173 0.62 -6.11 29.82
C PRO A 173 -0.47 -7.07 30.30
N ASP A 174 -1.18 -7.74 29.38
CA ASP A 174 -2.17 -8.76 29.75
C ASP A 174 -1.53 -10.02 30.32
N TRP A 175 -0.24 -10.24 30.09
CA TRP A 175 0.46 -11.45 30.56
C TRP A 175 1.87 -11.22 31.12
N PHE A 176 2.54 -10.10 30.87
CA PHE A 176 3.80 -9.76 31.55
C PHE A 176 4.01 -8.26 31.77
N PRO A 177 4.71 -7.87 32.85
CA PRO A 177 5.01 -6.47 33.12
C PRO A 177 6.01 -5.92 32.11
N CYS A 178 5.67 -4.80 31.47
CA CYS A 178 6.51 -4.17 30.44
C CYS A 178 6.24 -2.67 30.34
N LYS A 179 7.13 -1.97 29.63
CA LYS A 179 6.82 -0.63 29.11
C LYS A 179 6.02 -0.80 27.81
N ASN A 180 4.72 -0.51 27.82
CA ASN A 180 3.82 -0.78 26.70
C ASN A 180 3.90 0.30 25.60
N SER A 181 5.09 0.51 25.05
CA SER A 181 5.31 1.37 23.88
C SER A 181 5.97 0.60 22.75
N VAL A 182 5.54 0.87 21.52
CA VAL A 182 6.17 0.34 20.31
C VAL A 182 7.53 0.99 20.03
N ASP A 183 7.76 2.18 20.59
CA ASP A 183 8.86 3.08 20.25
C ASP A 183 10.15 2.88 21.07
N ASP A 184 10.13 1.91 21.97
CA ASP A 184 11.21 1.50 22.86
C ASP A 184 11.42 -0.01 22.73
N LYS A 185 12.47 -0.39 22.00
CA LYS A 185 12.84 -1.79 21.79
C LYS A 185 13.90 -2.18 22.80
N ALA A 186 13.67 -3.28 23.51
CA ALA A 186 14.70 -3.89 24.34
C ALA A 186 15.83 -4.42 23.45
N ASP A 187 17.10 -4.23 23.84
CA ASP A 187 18.27 -4.70 23.08
C ASP A 187 18.28 -6.24 22.92
N SER A 188 17.70 -6.95 23.88
CA SER A 188 17.59 -8.41 23.89
C SER A 188 16.49 -8.90 24.83
N SER A 189 16.09 -10.16 24.68
CA SER A 189 15.14 -10.80 25.57
C SER A 189 15.42 -12.30 25.78
N ASP A 190 15.09 -12.80 26.97
CA ASP A 190 15.06 -14.23 27.27
C ASP A 190 13.65 -14.63 27.70
N VAL A 191 13.14 -15.75 27.18
CA VAL A 191 11.81 -16.27 27.54
C VAL A 191 11.96 -17.72 27.98
N TRP A 192 11.84 -17.94 29.28
CA TRP A 192 11.96 -19.24 29.91
C TRP A 192 10.57 -19.69 30.34
N ILE A 193 10.14 -20.84 29.82
CA ILE A 193 8.76 -21.30 29.97
C ILE A 193 8.79 -22.67 30.64
N THR A 194 8.20 -22.76 31.82
CA THR A 194 8.00 -24.00 32.58
C THR A 194 6.53 -24.38 32.55
N ALA A 195 6.20 -25.57 32.06
CA ALA A 195 4.83 -26.06 31.96
C ALA A 195 4.79 -27.60 32.02
N ASP A 196 3.59 -28.18 32.08
CA ASP A 196 3.40 -29.63 31.98
C ASP A 196 4.13 -30.20 30.75
N LYS A 197 4.78 -31.37 30.90
CA LYS A 197 5.58 -32.01 29.84
C LYS A 197 4.80 -32.34 28.55
N TYR A 198 3.47 -32.28 28.58
CA TYR A 198 2.61 -32.30 27.40
C TYR A 198 3.02 -31.21 26.39
N PHE A 199 3.41 -30.03 26.87
CA PHE A 199 3.68 -28.88 26.02
C PHE A 199 5.10 -28.88 25.46
N THR A 200 5.18 -28.68 24.14
CA THR A 200 6.34 -28.07 23.49
C THR A 200 6.15 -26.56 23.51
N SER A 201 6.98 -25.84 24.27
CA SER A 201 6.91 -24.38 24.40
C SER A 201 7.88 -23.70 23.44
N VAL A 202 7.37 -22.75 22.67
CA VAL A 202 8.07 -22.06 21.59
C VAL A 202 8.06 -20.55 21.87
N SER A 203 9.16 -19.88 21.58
CA SER A 203 9.31 -18.43 21.70
C SER A 203 10.33 -17.89 20.67
N ASN A 204 10.69 -16.62 20.78
CA ASN A 204 11.63 -15.92 19.92
C ASN A 204 13.09 -16.41 20.13
N GLY A 205 13.92 -16.23 19.10
CA GLY A 205 15.35 -16.49 19.13
C GLY A 205 15.72 -17.97 19.13
N ILE A 206 16.82 -18.33 19.80
CA ILE A 206 17.34 -19.71 19.81
C ILE A 206 16.90 -20.44 21.07
N LEU A 207 16.49 -21.71 20.93
CA LEU A 207 16.32 -22.62 22.05
C LEU A 207 17.70 -23.04 22.56
N GLU A 208 18.10 -22.55 23.72
CA GLU A 208 19.42 -22.81 24.26
C GLU A 208 19.44 -24.10 25.10
N LYS A 209 18.34 -24.38 25.82
CA LYS A 209 18.24 -25.52 26.72
C LYS A 209 16.80 -25.99 26.93
N THR A 210 16.64 -27.30 27.06
CA THR A 210 15.42 -27.95 27.58
C THR A 210 15.77 -28.71 28.86
N ILE A 211 14.96 -28.54 29.90
CA ILE A 211 15.17 -29.15 31.22
C ILE A 211 13.92 -29.96 31.58
N GLU A 212 14.08 -31.26 31.83
CA GLU A 212 13.04 -32.10 32.42
C GLU A 212 13.09 -31.96 33.94
N ASN A 213 12.00 -31.48 34.55
CA ASN A 213 11.93 -31.27 35.99
C ASN A 213 11.38 -32.52 36.70
N GLN A 214 11.71 -32.66 37.99
CA GLN A 214 11.29 -33.83 38.78
C GLN A 214 9.79 -33.84 39.12
N ASP A 215 9.11 -32.71 38.94
CA ASP A 215 7.69 -32.51 39.25
C ASP A 215 6.74 -32.77 38.06
N GLY A 216 7.27 -33.33 36.97
CA GLY A 216 6.49 -33.62 35.76
C GLY A 216 6.35 -32.43 34.80
N THR A 217 6.96 -31.29 35.11
CA THR A 217 7.07 -30.15 34.20
C THR A 217 8.34 -30.21 33.35
N ARG A 218 8.37 -29.39 32.29
CA ARG A 218 9.54 -29.17 31.43
C ARG A 218 9.76 -27.67 31.27
N THR A 219 11.02 -27.25 31.30
CA THR A 219 11.43 -25.86 31.07
C THR A 219 12.16 -25.72 29.73
N TYR A 220 11.68 -24.83 28.86
CA TYR A 220 12.38 -24.40 27.64
C TYR A 220 12.99 -23.01 27.86
N GLN A 221 14.27 -22.86 27.55
CA GLN A 221 15.01 -21.60 27.72
C GLN A 221 15.35 -20.99 26.36
N TRP A 222 14.55 -20.01 25.94
CA TRP A 222 14.71 -19.28 24.69
C TRP A 222 15.50 -17.98 24.89
N LYS A 223 16.30 -17.61 23.89
CA LYS A 223 17.14 -16.41 23.90
C LYS A 223 17.10 -15.67 22.57
N ASN A 224 16.70 -14.42 22.61
CA ASN A 224 16.81 -13.45 21.53
C ASN A 224 17.88 -12.40 21.86
N ARG A 225 18.78 -12.13 20.92
CA ARG A 225 19.94 -11.22 21.04
C ARG A 225 19.89 -10.09 20.03
N TYR A 226 18.77 -9.94 19.33
CA TYR A 226 18.48 -8.77 18.52
C TYR A 226 17.47 -7.85 19.22
N PRO A 227 17.52 -6.53 18.95
CA PRO A 227 16.54 -5.62 19.52
C PRO A 227 15.11 -5.99 19.14
N ILE A 228 14.22 -6.01 20.11
CA ILE A 228 12.84 -6.52 19.97
C ILE A 228 11.83 -5.56 20.61
N ALA A 229 10.74 -5.29 19.89
CA ALA A 229 9.62 -4.55 20.45
C ALA A 229 8.82 -5.46 21.39
N GLN A 230 8.29 -4.89 22.46
CA GLN A 230 7.60 -5.65 23.49
C GLN A 230 6.41 -6.49 22.97
N TYR A 231 5.67 -6.01 21.97
CA TYR A 231 4.54 -6.73 21.37
C TYR A 231 4.95 -7.93 20.51
N LEU A 232 6.23 -8.01 20.11
CA LEU A 232 6.79 -9.11 19.30
C LEU A 232 7.31 -10.26 20.16
N ILE A 233 7.46 -10.06 21.48
CA ILE A 233 7.79 -11.13 22.43
C ILE A 233 6.59 -12.08 22.50
N SER A 234 6.83 -13.36 22.27
CA SER A 234 5.74 -14.33 22.11
C SER A 234 5.95 -15.64 22.84
N ILE A 235 4.83 -16.30 23.12
CA ILE A 235 4.82 -17.72 23.47
C ILE A 235 3.78 -18.47 22.61
N ALA A 236 4.11 -19.72 22.28
CA ALA A 236 3.17 -20.67 21.71
C ALA A 236 3.47 -22.07 22.28
N MET A 237 2.44 -22.79 22.74
CA MET A 237 2.59 -24.04 23.46
C MET A 237 1.52 -25.03 23.05
N SER A 238 1.92 -26.21 22.61
CA SER A 238 1.02 -27.32 22.26
C SER A 238 1.80 -28.63 22.12
N ASN A 239 1.17 -29.71 21.67
CA ASN A 239 1.78 -31.00 21.35
C ASN A 239 2.42 -31.00 19.93
N TYR A 240 3.08 -29.90 19.56
CA TYR A 240 3.57 -29.65 18.20
C TYR A 240 4.41 -30.79 17.62
N THR A 241 4.18 -31.07 16.34
CA THR A 241 5.15 -31.77 15.49
C THR A 241 6.21 -30.78 15.02
N LEU A 242 7.48 -31.10 15.29
CA LEU A 242 8.63 -30.33 14.83
C LEU A 242 9.00 -30.71 13.39
N TYR A 243 9.10 -29.70 12.53
CA TYR A 243 9.59 -29.83 11.17
C TYR A 243 10.67 -28.78 10.88
N GLN A 244 11.78 -29.17 10.25
CA GLN A 244 12.91 -28.27 10.02
C GLN A 244 13.37 -28.28 8.56
N ASN A 245 13.65 -27.08 8.05
CA ASN A 245 14.38 -26.82 6.82
C ASN A 245 15.67 -26.05 7.13
N GLN A 246 16.48 -25.82 6.10
CA GLN A 246 17.68 -25.00 6.19
C GLN A 246 17.60 -23.86 5.18
N PHE A 247 17.86 -22.64 5.63
CA PHE A 247 18.11 -21.51 4.77
C PHE A 247 19.60 -21.46 4.45
N ASN A 248 19.94 -21.27 3.17
CA ASN A 248 21.30 -21.08 2.68
C ASN A 248 21.35 -19.81 1.84
N PHE A 249 22.07 -18.80 2.31
CA PHE A 249 22.28 -17.55 1.57
C PHE A 249 23.65 -17.54 0.92
N GLU A 250 23.67 -17.45 -0.40
CA GLU A 250 24.89 -17.38 -1.25
C GLU A 250 25.94 -18.47 -0.98
N GLY A 251 25.51 -19.61 -0.43
CA GLY A 251 26.38 -20.76 -0.13
C GLY A 251 27.36 -20.55 1.04
N GLN A 252 27.28 -19.42 1.76
CA GLN A 252 28.22 -19.07 2.82
C GLN A 252 27.57 -18.93 4.19
N THR A 253 26.30 -18.55 4.23
CA THR A 253 25.58 -18.32 5.48
C THR A 253 24.40 -19.27 5.57
N THR A 254 24.28 -19.99 6.69
CA THR A 254 23.20 -20.94 6.92
C THR A 254 22.46 -20.64 8.20
N MET A 255 21.15 -20.84 8.21
CA MET A 255 20.29 -20.64 9.39
C MET A 255 19.17 -21.69 9.38
N PRO A 256 18.80 -22.26 10.54
CA PRO A 256 17.67 -23.19 10.60
C PRO A 256 16.34 -22.47 10.36
N ILE A 257 15.45 -23.13 9.62
CA ILE A 257 14.04 -22.76 9.53
C ILE A 257 13.26 -23.80 10.34
N THR A 258 12.55 -23.38 11.38
CA THR A 258 11.93 -24.30 12.35
C THR A 258 10.42 -24.11 12.43
N HIS A 259 9.67 -25.15 12.11
CA HIS A 259 8.21 -25.15 12.10
C HIS A 259 7.65 -26.03 13.23
N TYR A 260 6.79 -25.44 14.05
CA TYR A 260 6.04 -26.10 15.12
C TYR A 260 4.57 -26.14 14.72
N ILE A 261 4.12 -27.28 14.19
CA ILE A 261 2.81 -27.43 13.55
C ILE A 261 1.97 -28.42 14.33
N TYR A 262 0.67 -28.18 14.47
CA TYR A 262 -0.22 -29.16 15.12
C TYR A 262 -0.18 -30.49 14.35
N PRO A 263 -0.16 -31.65 15.03
CA PRO A 263 0.03 -32.94 14.36
C PRO A 263 -0.95 -33.20 13.21
N GLU A 264 -2.23 -32.86 13.38
CA GLU A 264 -3.27 -33.03 12.36
C GLU A 264 -3.13 -32.07 11.16
N SER A 265 -2.37 -30.99 11.32
CA SER A 265 -2.16 -29.96 10.31
C SER A 265 -0.89 -30.18 9.49
N LEU A 266 0.03 -31.07 9.88
CA LEU A 266 1.24 -31.33 9.09
C LEU A 266 0.99 -32.35 7.96
N THR A 267 0.08 -31.99 7.05
CA THR A 267 -0.20 -32.77 5.83
C THR A 267 0.88 -32.54 4.76
N SER A 268 0.97 -33.42 3.76
CA SER A 268 1.91 -33.25 2.64
C SER A 268 1.74 -31.92 1.91
N THR A 269 0.50 -31.47 1.71
CA THR A 269 0.20 -30.17 1.05
C THR A 269 0.75 -29.00 1.87
N ASN A 270 0.52 -29.00 3.19
CA ASN A 270 0.97 -27.91 4.04
C ASN A 270 2.49 -27.91 4.20
N LYS A 271 3.09 -29.09 4.25
CA LYS A 271 4.53 -29.22 4.24
C LYS A 271 5.14 -28.62 2.97
N ILE A 272 4.56 -28.86 1.79
CA ILE A 272 5.03 -28.26 0.52
C ILE A 272 4.95 -26.73 0.58
N ALA A 273 3.90 -26.16 1.15
CA ALA A 273 3.78 -24.72 1.32
C ALA A 273 4.83 -24.18 2.32
N LEU A 274 5.03 -24.85 3.46
CA LEU A 274 6.06 -24.50 4.43
C LEU A 274 7.47 -24.59 3.82
N ASP A 275 7.73 -25.56 2.93
CA ASP A 275 9.03 -25.72 2.26
C ASP A 275 9.42 -24.52 1.40
N LYS A 276 8.44 -23.75 0.91
CA LYS A 276 8.66 -22.52 0.14
C LYS A 276 9.21 -21.37 0.99
N THR A 277 9.16 -21.47 2.31
CA THR A 277 9.75 -20.48 3.23
C THR A 277 11.23 -20.21 2.91
N SER A 278 12.00 -21.26 2.57
CA SER A 278 13.42 -21.09 2.20
C SER A 278 13.59 -20.27 0.91
N PHE A 279 12.69 -20.43 -0.05
CA PHE A 279 12.70 -19.64 -1.27
C PHE A 279 12.31 -18.18 -1.01
N MET A 280 11.29 -17.96 -0.17
CA MET A 280 10.87 -16.60 0.21
C MET A 280 11.98 -15.86 0.98
N LEU A 281 12.68 -16.54 1.89
CA LEU A 281 13.84 -15.99 2.61
C LEU A 281 14.95 -15.55 1.64
N ASP A 282 15.27 -16.37 0.63
CA ASP A 282 16.26 -16.03 -0.39
C ASP A 282 15.82 -14.83 -1.25
N LEU A 283 14.58 -14.87 -1.74
CA LEU A 283 13.97 -13.80 -2.54
C LEU A 283 14.00 -12.46 -1.80
N PHE A 284 13.48 -12.43 -0.58
CA PHE A 284 13.41 -11.22 0.22
C PHE A 284 14.79 -10.76 0.71
N SER A 285 15.71 -11.68 0.99
CA SER A 285 17.09 -11.31 1.31
C SER A 285 17.78 -10.59 0.13
N LYS A 286 17.51 -11.02 -1.11
CA LYS A 286 18.02 -10.35 -2.31
C LYS A 286 17.35 -9.00 -2.56
N LYS A 287 16.02 -8.90 -2.36
CA LYS A 287 15.25 -7.68 -2.65
C LYS A 287 15.33 -6.61 -1.56
N PHE A 288 15.41 -7.00 -0.29
CA PHE A 288 15.33 -6.12 0.88
C PHE A 288 16.64 -6.04 1.68
N GLY A 289 17.63 -6.88 1.36
CA GLY A 289 18.88 -7.05 2.12
C GLY A 289 18.84 -8.31 2.98
N LEU A 290 20.01 -8.83 3.40
CA LEU A 290 20.12 -10.09 4.14
C LEU A 290 19.12 -10.18 5.31
N TYR A 291 18.52 -11.38 5.49
CA TYR A 291 17.62 -11.68 6.61
C TYR A 291 18.15 -11.11 7.94
N PRO A 292 17.35 -10.30 8.68
CA PRO A 292 17.92 -9.49 9.76
C PRO A 292 18.42 -10.31 10.95
N PHE A 293 17.76 -11.43 11.23
CA PHE A 293 18.02 -12.26 12.41
C PHE A 293 18.85 -13.50 12.08
N ILE A 294 19.76 -13.39 11.09
CA ILE A 294 20.50 -14.52 10.51
C ILE A 294 21.35 -15.33 11.50
N LYS A 295 21.72 -14.75 12.65
CA LYS A 295 22.47 -15.44 13.70
C LYS A 295 21.57 -16.30 14.61
N GLU A 296 20.26 -16.25 14.43
CA GLU A 296 19.27 -17.00 15.20
C GLU A 296 18.56 -18.02 14.32
N LYS A 297 17.25 -17.87 14.14
CA LYS A 297 16.41 -18.75 13.32
C LYS A 297 15.32 -17.92 12.63
N TYR A 298 14.65 -18.56 11.67
CA TYR A 298 13.30 -18.19 11.30
C TYR A 298 12.41 -19.42 11.47
N GLY A 299 11.10 -19.23 11.52
CA GLY A 299 10.21 -20.35 11.74
C GLY A 299 8.77 -19.94 11.96
N HIS A 300 7.94 -20.96 12.14
CA HIS A 300 6.51 -20.78 12.38
C HIS A 300 6.09 -21.55 13.62
N ALA A 301 5.18 -20.98 14.40
CA ALA A 301 4.42 -21.70 15.42
C ALA A 301 2.94 -21.64 15.08
N GLN A 302 2.30 -22.80 14.86
CA GLN A 302 0.86 -22.82 14.60
C GLN A 302 0.09 -22.40 15.86
N PHE A 303 -0.92 -21.55 15.70
CA PHE A 303 -1.75 -21.10 16.82
C PHE A 303 -3.26 -21.15 16.50
N GLY A 304 -4.10 -20.82 17.49
CA GLY A 304 -5.55 -20.96 17.39
C GLY A 304 -6.30 -19.76 16.80
N TRP A 305 -5.59 -18.72 16.37
CA TRP A 305 -6.18 -17.50 15.81
C TRP A 305 -6.15 -17.50 14.28
N GLY A 306 -6.99 -16.70 13.62
CA GLY A 306 -7.11 -16.68 12.16
C GLY A 306 -6.25 -15.59 11.52
N GLY A 307 -5.37 -15.94 10.58
CA GLY A 307 -4.36 -15.04 9.99
C GLY A 307 -2.96 -15.39 10.49
N GLY A 308 -2.08 -14.39 10.57
CA GLY A 308 -0.75 -14.50 11.18
C GLY A 308 -0.44 -13.38 12.17
N MET A 309 0.63 -13.56 12.92
CA MET A 309 1.23 -12.55 13.78
C MET A 309 2.74 -12.66 13.65
N GLU A 310 3.39 -11.53 13.38
CA GLU A 310 4.76 -11.48 12.86
C GLU A 310 5.86 -11.71 13.90
N HIS A 311 5.54 -12.35 15.03
CA HIS A 311 6.45 -12.52 16.15
C HIS A 311 7.88 -12.85 15.71
N GLN A 312 8.82 -11.98 16.07
CA GLN A 312 10.20 -11.98 15.60
C GLN A 312 10.86 -13.36 15.66
N THR A 313 11.45 -13.82 14.55
CA THR A 313 12.09 -15.14 14.36
C THR A 313 11.18 -16.39 14.48
N CYS A 314 9.89 -16.20 14.81
CA CYS A 314 8.96 -17.30 15.05
C CYS A 314 7.50 -16.87 14.84
N THR A 315 7.16 -16.50 13.60
CA THR A 315 5.81 -16.08 13.23
C THR A 315 4.76 -17.07 13.73
N SER A 316 3.71 -16.55 14.37
CA SER A 316 2.53 -17.35 14.66
C SER A 316 1.64 -17.41 13.43
N LEU A 317 1.31 -18.61 12.96
CA LEU A 317 0.52 -18.81 11.74
C LEU A 317 -0.72 -19.63 12.03
N THR A 318 -1.81 -19.28 11.38
CA THR A 318 -2.88 -20.24 11.13
C THR A 318 -2.47 -21.17 9.98
N VAL A 319 -2.86 -22.45 10.05
CA VAL A 319 -2.50 -23.46 9.05
C VAL A 319 -3.65 -24.45 8.86
N PRO A 320 -4.00 -24.84 7.62
CA PRO A 320 -3.95 -24.11 6.35
C PRO A 320 -5.36 -23.70 5.84
N ASN A 321 -5.44 -22.61 5.08
CA ASN A 321 -6.58 -22.22 4.23
C ASN A 321 -6.06 -21.80 2.83
N SER A 322 -6.95 -21.42 1.90
CA SER A 322 -6.57 -20.83 0.61
C SER A 322 -5.77 -19.53 0.80
N GLY A 323 -4.59 -19.39 0.17
CA GLY A 323 -3.75 -18.19 0.35
C GLY A 323 -2.63 -18.34 1.39
N PHE A 324 -2.42 -19.56 1.91
CA PHE A 324 -1.40 -19.82 2.93
C PHE A 324 0.03 -19.39 2.53
N GLU A 325 0.42 -19.51 1.26
CA GLU A 325 1.75 -19.06 0.81
C GLU A 325 1.91 -17.54 0.84
N THR A 326 0.88 -16.78 0.44
CA THR A 326 0.89 -15.32 0.53
C THR A 326 0.86 -14.86 1.98
N LEU A 327 0.18 -15.60 2.87
CA LEU A 327 0.26 -15.36 4.31
C LEU A 327 1.69 -15.56 4.84
N ILE A 328 2.35 -16.68 4.50
CA ILE A 328 3.77 -16.88 4.88
C ILE A 328 4.64 -15.73 4.34
N ALA A 329 4.43 -15.32 3.10
CA ALA A 329 5.18 -14.22 2.50
C ALA A 329 4.95 -12.88 3.21
N HIS A 330 3.71 -12.58 3.60
CA HIS A 330 3.33 -11.40 4.38
C HIS A 330 4.08 -11.37 5.71
N GLU A 331 3.92 -12.43 6.50
CA GLU A 331 4.50 -12.51 7.83
C GLU A 331 6.03 -12.57 7.82
N LEU A 332 6.62 -13.22 6.82
CA LEU A 332 8.07 -13.22 6.66
C LEU A 332 8.60 -11.82 6.29
N THR A 333 7.84 -11.04 5.51
CA THR A 333 8.25 -9.69 5.13
C THR A 333 8.36 -8.77 6.35
N HIS A 334 7.53 -8.99 7.37
CA HIS A 334 7.59 -8.25 8.62
C HIS A 334 8.94 -8.34 9.34
N GLN A 335 9.69 -9.42 9.12
CA GLN A 335 11.03 -9.58 9.70
C GLN A 335 11.97 -8.42 9.32
N TRP A 336 11.77 -7.81 8.14
CA TRP A 336 12.45 -6.56 7.74
C TRP A 336 11.66 -5.31 8.11
N PHE A 337 10.33 -5.32 7.91
CA PHE A 337 9.45 -4.16 8.04
C PHE A 337 8.35 -4.42 9.09
N GLY A 338 8.57 -4.01 10.33
CA GLY A 338 7.77 -4.40 11.49
C GLY A 338 8.68 -4.83 12.63
N ASP A 339 9.60 -5.75 12.35
CA ASP A 339 10.51 -6.28 13.36
C ASP A 339 11.84 -5.56 13.35
N LYS A 340 12.64 -5.68 12.27
CA LYS A 340 13.94 -4.97 12.19
C LYS A 340 13.74 -3.46 12.25
N ILE A 341 12.80 -2.93 11.47
CA ILE A 341 12.42 -1.52 11.54
C ILE A 341 10.93 -1.47 11.87
N THR A 342 10.62 -1.14 13.12
CA THR A 342 9.24 -1.03 13.60
C THR A 342 8.72 0.38 13.34
N CYS A 343 7.42 0.56 13.07
CA CYS A 343 6.83 1.90 13.09
C CYS A 343 7.12 2.61 14.44
N LYS A 344 7.35 3.93 14.40
CA LYS A 344 7.61 4.72 15.61
C LYS A 344 6.37 4.82 16.51
N ASN A 345 5.19 4.74 15.91
CA ASN A 345 3.91 4.82 16.58
C ASN A 345 2.83 4.12 15.73
N TRP A 346 1.69 3.80 16.33
CA TRP A 346 0.60 3.09 15.66
C TRP A 346 -0.09 3.95 14.60
N GLU A 347 0.04 5.27 14.66
CA GLU A 347 -0.36 6.16 13.58
C GLU A 347 0.35 5.83 12.26
N SER A 348 1.59 5.34 12.34
CA SER A 348 2.43 4.99 11.21
C SER A 348 2.45 3.48 10.91
N ILE A 349 1.46 2.70 11.38
CA ILE A 349 1.41 1.23 11.24
C ILE A 349 1.50 0.74 9.79
N TRP A 350 1.16 1.59 8.81
CA TRP A 350 1.33 1.28 7.38
C TRP A 350 2.79 0.95 6.99
N LEU A 351 3.79 1.44 7.74
CA LEU A 351 5.19 1.09 7.54
C LEU A 351 5.48 -0.39 7.82
N ASN A 352 4.69 -1.02 8.69
CA ASN A 352 4.76 -2.46 8.92
C ASN A 352 3.87 -3.16 7.88
N GLU A 353 2.57 -2.85 7.92
CA GLU A 353 1.53 -3.63 7.24
C GLU A 353 1.47 -3.39 5.73
N GLY A 354 1.67 -2.15 5.29
CA GLY A 354 1.73 -1.82 3.86
C GLY A 354 2.94 -2.48 3.19
N PHE A 355 4.07 -2.58 3.90
CA PHE A 355 5.27 -3.27 3.42
C PHE A 355 5.08 -4.78 3.39
N ALA A 356 4.51 -5.38 4.44
CA ALA A 356 4.20 -6.80 4.47
C ALA A 356 3.24 -7.21 3.34
N SER A 357 2.17 -6.43 3.13
CA SER A 357 1.28 -6.63 1.98
C SER A 357 1.96 -6.42 0.63
N TYR A 358 2.93 -5.50 0.53
CA TYR A 358 3.72 -5.40 -0.69
C TYR A 358 4.65 -6.60 -0.90
N GLY A 359 5.13 -7.24 0.18
CA GLY A 359 5.85 -8.51 0.15
C GLY A 359 5.06 -9.63 -0.52
N GLU A 360 3.75 -9.70 -0.29
CA GLU A 360 2.83 -10.60 -1.03
C GLU A 360 2.93 -10.38 -2.54
N CYS A 361 2.98 -9.11 -2.97
CA CYS A 361 3.11 -8.76 -4.39
C CYS A 361 4.47 -9.18 -4.95
N VAL A 362 5.56 -8.97 -4.21
CA VAL A 362 6.92 -9.38 -4.63
C VAL A 362 7.03 -10.89 -4.78
N TYR A 363 6.46 -11.66 -3.86
CA TYR A 363 6.41 -13.12 -3.95
C TYR A 363 5.57 -13.60 -5.14
N THR A 364 4.41 -12.97 -5.36
CA THR A 364 3.52 -13.27 -6.49
C THR A 364 4.20 -12.98 -7.84
N GLU A 365 4.98 -11.90 -7.93
CA GLU A 365 5.79 -11.58 -9.11
C GLU A 365 6.88 -12.64 -9.36
N ALA A 366 7.57 -13.07 -8.31
CA ALA A 366 8.66 -14.04 -8.43
C ALA A 366 8.17 -15.44 -8.86
N THR A 367 6.96 -15.82 -8.49
CA THR A 367 6.39 -17.15 -8.76
C THR A 367 5.48 -17.19 -9.98
N GLY A 368 4.78 -16.10 -10.29
CA GLY A 368 3.81 -16.01 -11.40
C GLY A 368 4.18 -15.01 -12.50
N GLY A 369 5.29 -14.27 -12.37
CA GLY A 369 5.73 -13.26 -13.32
C GLY A 369 4.87 -11.98 -13.32
N LYS A 370 5.15 -11.10 -14.29
CA LYS A 370 4.51 -9.77 -14.38
C LYS A 370 2.98 -9.84 -14.45
N SER A 371 2.43 -10.78 -15.21
CA SER A 371 0.97 -10.90 -15.35
C SER A 371 0.28 -11.23 -14.02
N ALA A 372 0.89 -12.08 -13.18
CA ALA A 372 0.37 -12.38 -11.86
C ALA A 372 0.50 -11.17 -10.93
N TYR A 373 1.64 -10.49 -10.96
CA TYR A 373 1.85 -9.25 -10.23
C TYR A 373 0.81 -8.18 -10.58
N ASP A 374 0.60 -7.91 -11.87
CA ASP A 374 -0.34 -6.89 -12.35
C ASP A 374 -1.77 -7.20 -11.91
N ALA A 375 -2.19 -8.47 -11.97
CA ALA A 375 -3.50 -8.90 -11.51
C ALA A 375 -3.65 -8.73 -9.99
N TYR A 376 -2.62 -9.09 -9.22
CA TYR A 376 -2.61 -9.04 -7.77
C TYR A 376 -2.60 -7.60 -7.25
N ILE A 377 -1.71 -6.74 -7.75
CA ILE A 377 -1.69 -5.34 -7.33
C ILE A 377 -2.95 -4.59 -7.78
N LYS A 378 -3.58 -5.00 -8.88
CA LYS A 378 -4.89 -4.47 -9.30
C LYS A 378 -6.02 -4.83 -8.31
N SER A 379 -6.02 -6.02 -7.72
CA SER A 379 -7.00 -6.35 -6.67
C SER A 379 -6.79 -5.44 -5.44
N PHE A 380 -5.54 -5.21 -5.06
CA PHE A 380 -5.20 -4.31 -3.95
C PHE A 380 -5.63 -2.89 -4.22
N MET A 381 -5.33 -2.36 -5.42
CA MET A 381 -5.78 -1.03 -5.83
C MET A 381 -7.31 -0.93 -5.83
N THR A 382 -8.02 -1.98 -6.26
CA THR A 382 -9.49 -2.02 -6.22
C THR A 382 -10.02 -1.91 -4.79
N SER A 383 -9.45 -2.69 -3.86
CA SER A 383 -9.80 -2.63 -2.43
C SER A 383 -9.41 -1.29 -1.81
N ALA A 384 -8.26 -0.72 -2.18
CA ALA A 384 -7.77 0.58 -1.72
C ALA A 384 -8.72 1.73 -2.09
N LYS A 385 -9.51 1.61 -3.16
CA LYS A 385 -10.53 2.61 -3.53
C LYS A 385 -11.69 2.70 -2.53
N THR A 386 -11.86 1.71 -1.67
CA THR A 386 -12.88 1.70 -0.60
C THR A 386 -12.40 2.34 0.71
N ALA A 387 -11.11 2.71 0.78
CA ALA A 387 -10.51 3.35 1.94
C ALA A 387 -11.19 4.67 2.29
N LYS A 388 -11.40 4.93 3.59
CA LYS A 388 -11.95 6.18 4.13
C LYS A 388 -10.95 6.87 5.05
N GLY A 389 -10.64 8.13 4.81
CA GLY A 389 -9.62 8.86 5.56
C GLY A 389 -8.19 8.59 5.07
N THR A 390 -7.23 8.95 5.92
CA THR A 390 -5.79 8.89 5.63
C THR A 390 -5.18 7.51 5.90
N ILE A 391 -4.00 7.23 5.36
CA ILE A 391 -3.22 6.04 5.75
C ILE A 391 -2.62 6.25 7.15
N TYR A 392 -2.13 7.46 7.42
CA TYR A 392 -1.72 7.85 8.78
C TYR A 392 -2.95 7.78 9.70
N VAL A 393 -2.92 6.93 10.72
CA VAL A 393 -4.11 6.65 11.54
C VAL A 393 -4.38 7.84 12.47
N GLN A 394 -5.62 8.33 12.48
CA GLN A 394 -6.01 9.50 13.29
C GLN A 394 -6.45 9.12 14.70
N ASN A 395 -6.97 7.90 14.90
CA ASN A 395 -7.45 7.42 16.18
C ASN A 395 -6.87 6.03 16.49
N VAL A 396 -5.72 6.00 17.16
CA VAL A 396 -5.04 4.75 17.58
C VAL A 396 -5.71 4.05 18.76
N SER A 397 -6.81 4.59 19.28
CA SER A 397 -7.68 3.88 20.25
C SER A 397 -8.75 3.05 19.54
N ASP A 398 -8.99 3.30 18.24
CA ASP A 398 -9.84 2.46 17.41
C ASP A 398 -8.98 1.54 16.55
N ILE A 399 -9.13 0.27 16.85
CA ILE A 399 -8.37 -0.79 16.22
C ILE A 399 -8.79 -1.07 14.78
N ASN A 400 -10.05 -0.79 14.43
CA ASN A 400 -10.49 -0.86 13.04
C ASN A 400 -9.83 0.23 12.19
N GLU A 401 -9.42 1.32 12.83
CA GLU A 401 -8.64 2.38 12.18
C GLU A 401 -7.18 1.96 12.01
N ILE A 402 -6.56 1.32 13.01
CA ILE A 402 -5.18 0.78 12.92
C ILE A 402 -5.11 -0.32 11.86
N PHE A 403 -5.94 -1.36 11.95
CA PHE A 403 -5.88 -2.53 11.07
C PHE A 403 -6.93 -2.50 9.95
N SER A 404 -7.23 -1.31 9.43
CA SER A 404 -8.13 -1.14 8.29
C SER A 404 -7.55 -1.84 7.04
N SER A 405 -8.18 -2.93 6.59
CA SER A 405 -7.75 -3.69 5.40
C SER A 405 -7.56 -2.78 4.17
N SER A 406 -8.52 -1.90 3.87
CA SER A 406 -8.44 -1.05 2.69
C SER A 406 -7.39 0.06 2.79
N ARG A 407 -7.16 0.64 3.98
CA ARG A 407 -6.18 1.72 4.19
C ARG A 407 -4.78 1.22 4.49
N THR A 408 -4.62 0.56 5.63
CA THR A 408 -3.32 0.22 6.22
C THR A 408 -2.58 -0.77 5.35
N TYR A 409 -3.28 -1.77 4.84
CA TYR A 409 -2.71 -2.85 4.05
C TYR A 409 -2.77 -2.56 2.55
N ARG A 410 -3.98 -2.54 1.98
CA ARG A 410 -4.16 -2.51 0.51
C ARG A 410 -3.74 -1.18 -0.10
N LYS A 411 -4.12 -0.04 0.51
CA LYS A 411 -3.64 1.28 0.06
C LYS A 411 -2.15 1.47 0.39
N GLY A 412 -1.68 1.03 1.56
CA GLY A 412 -0.25 1.03 1.92
C GLY A 412 0.64 0.32 0.89
N ALA A 413 0.29 -0.92 0.50
CA ALA A 413 0.99 -1.65 -0.55
C ALA A 413 0.86 -0.99 -1.93
N SER A 414 -0.31 -0.41 -2.25
CA SER A 414 -0.51 0.35 -3.49
C SER A 414 0.40 1.59 -3.55
N VAL A 415 0.66 2.26 -2.42
CA VAL A 415 1.61 3.39 -2.36
C VAL A 415 3.04 2.92 -2.67
N LEU A 416 3.47 1.76 -2.17
CA LEU A 416 4.78 1.21 -2.52
C LEU A 416 4.88 0.82 -4.00
N HIS A 417 3.79 0.29 -4.59
CA HIS A 417 3.70 0.06 -6.04
C HIS A 417 3.85 1.37 -6.84
N MET A 418 3.12 2.42 -6.46
CA MET A 418 3.23 3.73 -7.12
C MET A 418 4.64 4.31 -6.97
N LEU A 419 5.27 4.16 -5.80
CA LEU A 419 6.65 4.60 -5.58
C LEU A 419 7.63 3.84 -6.50
N ARG A 420 7.49 2.51 -6.63
CA ARG A 420 8.27 1.71 -7.60
C ARG A 420 8.08 2.20 -9.03
N GLY A 421 6.86 2.60 -9.40
CA GLY A 421 6.57 3.21 -10.70
C GLY A 421 7.26 4.56 -10.92
N ILE A 422 7.38 5.40 -9.87
CA ILE A 422 8.04 6.71 -9.93
C ILE A 422 9.56 6.55 -10.07
N VAL A 423 10.16 5.73 -9.21
CA VAL A 423 11.63 5.66 -9.08
C VAL A 423 12.27 4.62 -10.01
N GLY A 424 11.48 3.67 -10.53
CA GLY A 424 11.96 2.53 -11.31
C GLY A 424 12.42 1.35 -10.44
N ASP A 425 12.49 0.17 -11.04
CA ASP A 425 12.72 -1.10 -10.31
C ASP A 425 14.04 -1.12 -9.52
N ASP A 426 15.14 -0.82 -10.20
CA ASP A 426 16.48 -0.88 -9.61
C ASP A 426 16.62 0.06 -8.42
N LYS A 427 16.13 1.29 -8.56
CA LYS A 427 16.15 2.28 -7.47
C LYS A 427 15.20 1.89 -6.35
N PHE A 428 14.03 1.33 -6.66
CA PHE A 428 13.06 0.94 -5.65
C PHE A 428 13.63 -0.13 -4.71
N TYR A 429 14.19 -1.21 -5.25
CA TYR A 429 14.82 -2.23 -4.39
C TYR A 429 16.09 -1.71 -3.72
N LYS A 430 16.83 -0.80 -4.35
CA LYS A 430 17.95 -0.11 -3.69
C LYS A 430 17.48 0.77 -2.52
N ILE A 431 16.34 1.44 -2.62
CA ILE A 431 15.71 2.19 -1.52
C ILE A 431 15.40 1.24 -0.37
N LEU A 432 14.74 0.11 -0.64
CA LEU A 432 14.40 -0.87 0.40
C LEU A 432 15.66 -1.41 1.10
N GLN A 433 16.69 -1.81 0.35
CA GLN A 433 17.97 -2.24 0.92
C GLN A 433 18.67 -1.14 1.72
N THR A 434 18.60 0.12 1.25
CA THR A 434 19.20 1.25 1.96
C THR A 434 18.43 1.56 3.24
N TYR A 435 17.11 1.42 3.22
CA TYR A 435 16.25 1.64 4.37
C TYR A 435 16.50 0.60 5.46
N THR A 436 16.56 -0.68 5.10
CA THR A 436 16.86 -1.78 6.05
C THR A 436 18.30 -1.74 6.59
N ALA A 437 19.19 -0.98 5.97
CA ALA A 437 20.57 -0.72 6.41
C ALA A 437 20.78 0.69 7.01
N SER A 438 19.71 1.47 7.17
CA SER A 438 19.78 2.86 7.65
C SER A 438 20.01 2.96 9.16
N LYS A 439 20.10 4.18 9.66
CA LYS A 439 20.13 4.49 11.11
C LYS A 439 18.92 3.92 11.89
N ASN A 440 17.81 3.63 11.20
CA ASN A 440 16.59 3.10 11.80
C ASN A 440 16.62 1.56 11.94
N ALA A 441 17.64 0.88 11.39
CA ALA A 441 17.79 -0.56 11.51
C ALA A 441 17.87 -0.99 12.99
N TYR A 442 17.08 -1.99 13.34
CA TYR A 442 16.87 -2.49 14.71
C TYR A 442 16.23 -1.48 15.68
N GLY A 443 15.72 -0.35 15.17
CA GLY A 443 14.98 0.64 15.94
C GLY A 443 13.60 0.89 15.35
N ASN A 444 13.20 2.15 15.37
CA ASN A 444 11.90 2.59 14.89
C ASN A 444 12.03 3.64 13.78
N ALA A 445 11.00 3.78 12.95
CA ALA A 445 10.96 4.76 11.86
C ALA A 445 9.62 5.48 11.75
N THR A 446 9.70 6.74 11.33
CA THR A 446 8.57 7.56 10.87
C THR A 446 8.39 7.44 9.36
N THR A 447 7.28 7.94 8.83
CA THR A 447 7.06 8.04 7.37
C THR A 447 8.16 8.90 6.73
N GLU A 448 8.56 9.96 7.42
CA GLU A 448 9.58 10.92 7.01
C GLU A 448 10.98 10.29 6.95
N ASP A 449 11.30 9.36 7.86
CA ASP A 449 12.57 8.62 7.79
C ASP A 449 12.64 7.76 6.51
N PHE A 450 11.55 7.06 6.16
CA PHE A 450 11.49 6.29 4.91
C PHE A 450 11.54 7.22 3.68
N GLN A 451 10.79 8.33 3.70
CA GLN A 451 10.83 9.34 2.64
C GLN A 451 12.26 9.85 2.44
N ALA A 452 12.99 10.18 3.51
CA ALA A 452 14.35 10.68 3.43
C ALA A 452 15.30 9.68 2.74
N VAL A 453 15.18 8.38 3.03
CA VAL A 453 15.93 7.34 2.33
C VAL A 453 15.52 7.23 0.86
N ALA A 454 14.22 7.30 0.58
CA ALA A 454 13.72 7.26 -0.79
C ALA A 454 14.28 8.43 -1.63
N GLU A 455 14.24 9.65 -1.10
CA GLU A 455 14.80 10.84 -1.75
C GLU A 455 16.32 10.76 -1.94
N GLN A 456 17.03 10.24 -0.94
CA GLN A 456 18.49 10.06 -0.99
C GLN A 456 18.90 9.17 -2.18
N VAL A 457 18.21 8.05 -2.40
CA VAL A 457 18.54 7.12 -3.49
C VAL A 457 17.93 7.57 -4.82
N TYR A 458 16.73 8.15 -4.80
CA TYR A 458 16.06 8.60 -6.03
C TYR A 458 16.76 9.81 -6.66
N GLY A 459 17.25 10.73 -5.83
CA GLY A 459 17.92 11.96 -6.22
C GLY A 459 16.98 13.15 -6.44
N GLN A 460 15.68 13.00 -6.15
CA GLN A 460 14.69 14.09 -6.25
C GLN A 460 13.76 14.07 -5.05
N LYS A 461 13.08 15.20 -4.82
CA LYS A 461 12.10 15.38 -3.75
C LYS A 461 10.82 14.60 -4.01
N LEU A 462 10.29 13.99 -2.95
CA LEU A 462 9.07 13.17 -2.95
C LEU A 462 8.02 13.72 -1.99
N ASP A 463 8.19 14.96 -1.50
CA ASP A 463 7.25 15.64 -0.60
C ASP A 463 5.81 15.60 -1.12
N TYR A 464 5.62 15.88 -2.42
CA TYR A 464 4.29 15.85 -3.05
C TYR A 464 3.64 14.47 -2.90
N PHE A 465 4.43 13.41 -3.08
CA PHE A 465 3.97 12.03 -3.08
C PHE A 465 3.59 11.56 -1.68
N PHE A 466 4.50 11.68 -0.71
CA PHE A 466 4.22 11.22 0.66
C PHE A 466 3.13 12.06 1.32
N LYS A 467 3.15 13.39 1.14
CA LYS A 467 2.12 14.29 1.68
C LYS A 467 0.72 13.91 1.19
N GLN A 468 0.55 13.66 -0.11
CA GLN A 468 -0.78 13.38 -0.66
C GLN A 468 -1.26 11.95 -0.43
N TRP A 469 -0.35 10.97 -0.41
CA TRP A 469 -0.76 9.55 -0.38
C TRP A 469 -0.80 8.97 1.03
N ILE A 470 0.01 9.47 1.96
CA ILE A 470 0.01 9.02 3.36
C ILE A 470 -0.93 9.86 4.21
N PHE A 471 -0.80 11.19 4.11
CA PHE A 471 -1.54 12.17 4.93
C PHE A 471 -2.76 12.76 4.22
N GLY A 472 -2.96 12.45 2.94
CA GLY A 472 -4.17 12.79 2.19
C GLY A 472 -5.18 11.65 2.11
N GLU A 473 -6.36 11.98 1.62
CA GLU A 473 -7.51 11.09 1.51
C GLU A 473 -7.81 10.75 0.05
N ASN A 474 -8.52 9.64 -0.15
CA ASN A 474 -9.02 9.19 -1.46
C ASN A 474 -7.89 8.95 -2.49
N TYR A 475 -8.20 9.17 -3.77
CA TYR A 475 -7.37 8.95 -4.96
C TYR A 475 -7.89 9.83 -6.13
N PRO A 476 -7.07 10.13 -7.16
CA PRO A 476 -7.49 10.96 -8.28
C PRO A 476 -8.50 10.28 -9.21
N LYS A 477 -9.44 11.08 -9.71
CA LYS A 477 -10.37 10.70 -10.77
C LYS A 477 -10.05 11.52 -12.02
N TYR A 478 -9.34 10.92 -12.95
CA TYR A 478 -8.86 11.57 -14.17
C TYR A 478 -9.90 11.54 -15.27
N LYS A 479 -9.95 12.63 -16.04
CA LYS A 479 -10.44 12.64 -17.41
C LYS A 479 -9.26 12.87 -18.34
N PHE A 480 -9.13 12.03 -19.36
CA PHE A 480 -8.04 12.10 -20.32
C PHE A 480 -8.60 12.16 -21.74
N GLN A 481 -8.10 13.12 -22.52
CA GLN A 481 -8.36 13.22 -23.94
C GLN A 481 -7.10 13.66 -24.67
N TRP A 482 -6.99 13.30 -25.94
CA TRP A 482 -5.88 13.73 -26.76
C TRP A 482 -6.32 13.94 -28.20
N LEU A 483 -5.59 14.81 -28.90
CA LEU A 483 -5.73 15.03 -30.34
C LEU A 483 -4.35 15.11 -30.97
N SER A 484 -4.30 14.85 -32.28
CA SER A 484 -3.09 15.06 -33.07
C SER A 484 -3.41 15.80 -34.35
N GLN A 485 -2.51 16.70 -34.73
CA GLN A 485 -2.60 17.48 -35.97
C GLN A 485 -1.27 17.41 -36.72
N PRO A 486 -1.29 17.30 -38.06
CA PRO A 486 -0.08 17.47 -38.85
C PRO A 486 0.46 18.90 -38.68
N VAL A 487 1.78 19.06 -38.70
CA VAL A 487 2.46 20.37 -38.74
C VAL A 487 3.43 20.42 -39.93
N ALA A 488 4.01 21.59 -40.20
CA ALA A 488 5.03 21.74 -41.24
C ALA A 488 6.14 20.68 -41.06
N ASP A 489 6.70 20.22 -42.18
CA ASP A 489 7.76 19.19 -42.25
C ASP A 489 7.33 17.73 -42.01
N GLY A 490 6.02 17.43 -42.09
CA GLY A 490 5.50 16.06 -42.07
C GLY A 490 5.50 15.41 -40.67
N THR A 491 5.66 16.21 -39.62
CA THR A 491 5.55 15.77 -38.22
C THR A 491 4.13 16.01 -37.67
N PHE A 492 3.83 15.48 -36.49
CA PHE A 492 2.51 15.54 -35.86
C PHE A 492 2.61 16.13 -34.46
N LYS A 493 1.93 17.25 -34.23
CA LYS A 493 1.76 17.82 -32.89
C LYS A 493 0.64 17.05 -32.18
N VAL A 494 0.95 16.52 -31.01
CA VAL A 494 0.00 15.86 -30.12
C VAL A 494 -0.28 16.77 -28.95
N LYS A 495 -1.57 16.97 -28.65
CA LYS A 495 -2.06 17.70 -27.48
C LYS A 495 -2.78 16.70 -26.59
N ALA A 496 -2.25 16.46 -25.41
CA ALA A 496 -2.80 15.56 -24.41
C ALA A 496 -3.32 16.38 -23.24
N GLU A 497 -4.61 16.28 -22.95
CA GLU A 497 -5.28 17.02 -21.89
C GLU A 497 -5.66 16.08 -20.75
N VAL A 498 -5.16 16.41 -19.57
CA VAL A 498 -5.41 15.69 -18.32
C VAL A 498 -6.16 16.62 -17.39
N SER A 499 -7.29 16.18 -16.86
CA SER A 499 -7.98 16.89 -15.78
C SER A 499 -8.41 15.98 -14.65
N GLN A 500 -8.53 16.52 -13.44
CA GLN A 500 -8.93 15.81 -12.23
C GLN A 500 -10.21 16.40 -11.66
N SER A 501 -11.09 15.52 -11.19
CA SER A 501 -12.19 15.95 -10.31
C SER A 501 -11.61 16.47 -8.98
N LEU A 502 -12.28 17.47 -8.39
CA LEU A 502 -11.87 18.02 -7.09
C LEU A 502 -11.90 16.92 -6.01
N ASN A 503 -10.86 16.86 -5.20
CA ASN A 503 -10.73 15.99 -4.02
C ASN A 503 -10.67 16.83 -2.73
N THR A 504 -10.86 16.21 -1.57
CA THR A 504 -10.84 16.90 -0.28
C THR A 504 -9.41 17.36 0.08
N THR A 505 -8.49 16.40 0.27
CA THR A 505 -7.10 16.66 0.65
C THR A 505 -6.19 15.63 -0.03
N PRO A 506 -5.31 16.02 -0.95
CA PRO A 506 -5.21 17.36 -1.55
C PRO A 506 -6.39 17.66 -2.49
N ALA A 507 -6.55 18.92 -2.91
CA ALA A 507 -7.57 19.33 -3.88
C ALA A 507 -7.45 18.60 -5.24
N PHE A 508 -6.23 18.28 -5.64
CA PHE A 508 -5.89 17.40 -6.76
C PHE A 508 -4.52 16.77 -6.49
N PHE A 509 -4.21 15.64 -7.13
CA PHE A 509 -2.98 14.89 -6.92
C PHE A 509 -1.89 15.35 -7.88
N THR A 510 -0.66 15.49 -7.38
CA THR A 510 0.52 15.70 -8.23
C THR A 510 1.15 14.35 -8.54
N MET A 511 1.31 14.00 -9.82
CA MET A 511 1.87 12.69 -10.21
C MET A 511 2.59 12.76 -11.56
N PRO A 512 3.73 12.03 -11.71
CA PRO A 512 4.20 11.66 -13.04
C PRO A 512 3.25 10.63 -13.66
N ILE A 513 2.90 10.82 -14.92
CA ILE A 513 1.98 9.99 -15.69
C ILE A 513 2.72 9.47 -16.91
N GLN A 514 2.73 8.15 -17.09
CA GLN A 514 3.20 7.54 -18.32
C GLN A 514 2.12 7.61 -19.39
N LEU A 515 2.46 8.09 -20.58
CA LEU A 515 1.63 8.05 -21.78
C LEU A 515 2.31 7.13 -22.81
N SER A 516 1.70 5.99 -23.12
CA SER A 516 2.15 5.13 -24.22
C SER A 516 1.49 5.60 -25.51
N ILE A 517 2.31 5.85 -26.52
CA ILE A 517 1.92 6.42 -27.80
C ILE A 517 2.25 5.39 -28.88
N SER A 518 1.23 4.94 -29.60
CA SER A 518 1.39 4.06 -30.76
C SER A 518 1.42 4.88 -32.05
N GLY A 519 2.25 4.48 -33.02
CA GLY A 519 2.37 5.18 -34.30
C GLY A 519 3.13 4.40 -35.36
N GLY A 520 3.23 4.99 -36.57
CA GLY A 520 3.82 4.33 -37.74
C GLY A 520 5.33 4.01 -37.64
N LEU A 521 6.03 4.57 -36.66
CA LEU A 521 7.46 4.32 -36.40
C LEU A 521 7.71 3.41 -35.18
N GLY A 522 6.65 2.80 -34.62
CA GLY A 522 6.68 2.02 -33.40
C GLY A 522 6.08 2.75 -32.20
N ASP A 523 5.94 2.02 -31.11
CA ASP A 523 5.40 2.54 -29.85
C ASP A 523 6.49 3.25 -29.05
N THR A 524 6.12 4.33 -28.36
CA THR A 524 6.99 5.01 -27.39
C THR A 524 6.24 5.37 -26.14
N THR A 525 6.91 5.38 -24.99
CA THR A 525 6.34 5.87 -23.73
C THR A 525 7.04 7.15 -23.32
N ILE A 526 6.27 8.16 -22.97
CA ILE A 526 6.77 9.40 -22.36
C ILE A 526 6.19 9.57 -20.96
N THR A 527 6.89 10.29 -20.09
CA THR A 527 6.38 10.66 -18.76
C THR A 527 6.12 12.15 -18.72
N VAL A 528 4.88 12.53 -18.42
CA VAL A 528 4.48 13.93 -18.19
C VAL A 528 4.22 14.15 -16.70
N PHE A 529 4.52 15.34 -16.18
CA PHE A 529 4.33 15.63 -14.76
C PHE A 529 3.05 16.45 -14.58
N ASN A 530 2.00 15.84 -14.01
CA ASN A 530 0.75 16.54 -13.75
C ASN A 530 0.77 17.19 -12.37
N ASP A 531 0.84 18.52 -12.35
CA ASP A 531 0.94 19.37 -11.16
C ASP A 531 -0.16 20.45 -11.10
N LYS A 532 -1.16 20.35 -11.99
CA LYS A 532 -2.35 21.20 -12.02
C LYS A 532 -3.62 20.34 -12.14
N GLN A 533 -4.72 20.82 -11.56
CA GLN A 533 -6.01 20.14 -11.67
C GLN A 533 -6.44 19.92 -13.13
N SER A 534 -6.14 20.86 -14.04
CA SER A 534 -6.32 20.72 -15.48
C SER A 534 -5.04 21.16 -16.18
N GLN A 535 -4.48 20.30 -17.03
CA GLN A 535 -3.18 20.51 -17.65
C GLN A 535 -3.14 19.93 -19.05
N THR A 536 -2.56 20.70 -19.97
CA THR A 536 -2.29 20.28 -21.34
C THR A 536 -0.80 20.04 -21.50
N PHE A 537 -0.47 18.91 -22.11
CA PHE A 537 0.88 18.56 -22.54
C PHE A 537 0.93 18.53 -24.07
N GLU A 538 1.96 19.15 -24.64
CA GLU A 538 2.17 19.17 -26.09
C GLU A 538 3.53 18.60 -26.45
N PHE A 539 3.57 17.74 -27.47
CA PHE A 539 4.80 17.15 -27.98
C PHE A 539 4.68 16.86 -29.48
N VAL A 540 5.81 16.73 -30.17
CA VAL A 540 5.87 16.54 -31.62
C VAL A 540 6.42 15.14 -31.94
N LEU A 541 5.74 14.43 -32.84
CA LEU A 541 6.09 13.07 -33.26
C LEU A 541 6.45 13.05 -34.75
N LYS A 542 7.39 12.18 -35.13
CA LYS A 542 7.83 12.00 -36.52
C LYS A 542 6.83 11.23 -37.39
N SER A 543 5.83 10.61 -36.80
CA SER A 543 4.76 9.89 -37.49
C SER A 543 3.42 10.12 -36.82
N LYS A 544 2.34 9.96 -37.58
CA LYS A 544 0.98 10.07 -37.06
C LYS A 544 0.76 9.08 -35.90
N PRO A 545 0.35 9.54 -34.71
CA PRO A 545 -0.05 8.63 -33.65
C PRO A 545 -1.38 7.96 -33.99
N THR A 546 -1.48 6.67 -33.70
CA THR A 546 -2.71 5.88 -33.81
C THR A 546 -3.44 5.78 -32.49
N ASN A 547 -2.72 5.83 -31.38
CA ASN A 547 -3.28 5.76 -30.03
C ASN A 547 -2.40 6.49 -29.01
N VAL A 548 -3.01 6.97 -27.92
CA VAL A 548 -2.32 7.42 -26.71
C VAL A 548 -3.05 6.83 -25.50
N ILE A 549 -2.34 6.01 -24.73
CA ILE A 549 -2.84 5.29 -23.56
C ILE A 549 -2.28 5.95 -22.30
N PHE A 550 -3.19 6.39 -21.43
CA PHE A 550 -2.87 6.90 -20.11
C PHE A 550 -2.50 5.76 -19.16
N ASP A 551 -1.34 5.88 -18.50
CA ASP A 551 -0.81 4.95 -17.50
C ASP A 551 -0.97 3.47 -17.90
N PRO A 552 -0.31 3.04 -19.00
CA PRO A 552 -0.53 1.75 -19.64
C PRO A 552 -0.21 0.55 -18.73
N ASN A 553 0.64 0.75 -17.71
CA ASN A 553 1.05 -0.27 -16.76
C ASN A 553 0.30 -0.18 -15.42
N ASN A 554 -0.73 0.68 -15.35
CA ASN A 554 -1.54 0.91 -14.16
C ASN A 554 -0.70 1.25 -12.90
N LEU A 555 0.30 2.11 -13.05
CA LEU A 555 1.22 2.52 -12.00
C LEU A 555 0.59 3.50 -11.00
N ILE A 556 -0.62 4.00 -11.26
CA ILE A 556 -1.30 5.00 -10.43
C ILE A 556 -2.64 4.43 -9.95
N LEU A 557 -2.87 4.47 -8.63
CA LEU A 557 -4.18 4.25 -8.03
C LEU A 557 -5.13 5.38 -8.49
N LYS A 558 -6.09 5.06 -9.37
CA LYS A 558 -6.95 6.07 -10.00
C LYS A 558 -8.29 5.53 -10.46
N ASP A 559 -9.23 6.44 -10.71
CA ASP A 559 -10.24 6.25 -11.76
C ASP A 559 -9.82 7.02 -13.01
N LEU A 560 -10.18 6.50 -14.18
CA LEU A 560 -9.87 7.10 -15.47
C LEU A 560 -11.10 7.02 -16.39
N GLU A 561 -11.55 8.18 -16.84
CA GLU A 561 -12.48 8.34 -17.95
C GLU A 561 -11.68 8.80 -19.18
N THR A 562 -11.57 7.94 -20.20
CA THR A 562 -10.92 8.30 -21.47
C THR A 562 -11.99 8.75 -22.46
N ILE A 563 -11.89 10.00 -22.91
CA ILE A 563 -12.74 10.54 -23.96
C ILE A 563 -12.02 10.29 -25.29
N ASN A 564 -12.58 9.40 -26.11
CA ASN A 564 -12.01 9.02 -27.40
C ASN A 564 -11.87 10.24 -28.32
N VAL A 565 -10.77 10.25 -29.07
CA VAL A 565 -10.37 11.25 -30.06
C VAL A 565 -11.55 11.63 -30.97
N LEU A 566 -11.96 12.91 -30.94
CA LEU A 566 -12.62 13.53 -32.08
C LEU A 566 -11.60 13.52 -33.22
N GLY A 567 -11.77 12.59 -34.15
CA GLY A 567 -10.92 12.49 -35.33
C GLY A 567 -10.94 13.82 -36.04
N SER A 568 -9.80 14.52 -36.02
CA SER A 568 -9.64 15.89 -36.50
C SER A 568 -10.73 16.82 -35.96
N GLU A 569 -10.38 17.86 -35.18
CA GLU A 569 -11.21 19.06 -35.32
C GLU A 569 -11.33 19.32 -36.82
N PRO A 570 -12.55 19.57 -37.35
CA PRO A 570 -12.72 19.86 -38.76
C PRO A 570 -11.63 20.88 -39.08
N ILE A 571 -10.79 20.56 -40.05
CA ILE A 571 -9.82 21.52 -40.54
C ILE A 571 -10.70 22.66 -41.03
N ILE A 572 -10.88 23.68 -40.19
CA ILE A 572 -11.28 24.99 -40.66
C ILE A 572 -10.04 25.41 -41.42
N TYR A 573 -10.01 25.03 -42.70
CA TYR A 573 -9.15 25.66 -43.66
C TYR A 573 -9.62 27.11 -43.70
N ASP A 574 -9.03 27.96 -42.87
CA ASP A 574 -8.99 29.42 -43.04
C ASP A 574 -8.17 29.76 -44.31
N ASP A 575 -8.38 29.04 -45.42
CA ASP A 575 -7.55 29.16 -46.62
C ASP A 575 -8.10 30.15 -47.66
N PHE A 576 -9.31 30.68 -47.46
CA PHE A 576 -9.85 31.76 -48.29
C PHE A 576 -10.80 32.66 -47.51
N GLY A 577 -10.66 33.97 -47.70
CA GLY A 577 -11.55 34.97 -47.11
C GLY A 577 -12.23 35.79 -48.18
N LEU A 578 -13.55 35.67 -48.30
CA LEU A 578 -14.38 36.43 -49.24
C LEU A 578 -14.79 37.79 -48.66
N THR A 579 -14.48 38.87 -49.37
CA THR A 579 -14.97 40.22 -49.11
C THR A 579 -15.63 40.81 -50.34
N ILE A 580 -16.69 41.60 -50.14
CA ILE A 580 -17.39 42.31 -51.21
C ILE A 580 -17.55 43.79 -50.83
N ALA A 581 -17.15 44.69 -51.72
CA ALA A 581 -17.27 46.14 -51.52
C ALA A 581 -17.39 46.89 -52.85
N PRO A 582 -18.14 48.00 -52.93
CA PRO A 582 -19.10 48.46 -51.91
C PRO A 582 -20.31 47.52 -51.84
N ASN A 583 -20.91 47.41 -50.66
CA ASN A 583 -22.13 46.64 -50.45
C ASN A 583 -22.92 47.29 -49.30
N PRO A 584 -24.06 47.96 -49.55
CA PRO A 584 -24.83 47.95 -50.81
C PRO A 584 -24.17 48.65 -52.01
N SER A 585 -24.55 48.28 -53.24
CA SER A 585 -24.10 48.92 -54.49
C SER A 585 -25.18 48.95 -55.58
N SER A 586 -25.08 49.88 -56.53
CA SER A 586 -26.03 50.09 -57.63
C SER A 586 -25.49 49.72 -59.02
N GLU A 587 -24.17 49.71 -59.18
CA GLU A 587 -23.51 49.53 -60.49
C GLU A 587 -22.61 48.31 -60.50
N ASP A 588 -21.52 48.33 -59.74
CA ASP A 588 -20.50 47.28 -59.71
C ASP A 588 -20.10 46.91 -58.27
N ILE A 589 -19.54 45.72 -58.07
CA ILE A 589 -18.92 45.27 -56.80
C ILE A 589 -17.55 44.67 -57.04
N ASP A 590 -16.62 44.90 -56.13
CA ASP A 590 -15.33 44.20 -56.08
C ASP A 590 -15.45 42.99 -55.14
N VAL A 591 -15.16 41.82 -55.68
CA VAL A 591 -15.12 40.53 -54.98
C VAL A 591 -13.67 40.17 -54.75
N SER A 592 -13.19 40.28 -53.52
CA SER A 592 -11.81 40.01 -53.17
C SER A 592 -11.68 38.75 -52.32
N PHE A 593 -10.74 37.87 -52.69
CA PHE A 593 -10.49 36.60 -52.02
C PHE A 593 -9.00 36.20 -52.08
N ARG A 594 -8.57 35.37 -51.13
CA ARG A 594 -7.21 34.82 -51.04
C ARG A 594 -7.23 33.31 -51.26
N LEU A 595 -6.23 32.75 -51.92
CA LEU A 595 -6.02 31.32 -52.08
C LEU A 595 -4.67 30.93 -51.46
N ALA A 596 -4.66 29.99 -50.51
CA ALA A 596 -3.43 29.47 -49.92
C ALA A 596 -2.67 28.50 -50.85
N LYS A 597 -3.37 27.85 -51.79
CA LYS A 597 -2.83 26.90 -52.78
C LYS A 597 -3.47 27.13 -54.16
N SER A 598 -2.94 26.48 -55.19
CA SER A 598 -3.59 26.49 -56.51
C SER A 598 -4.91 25.71 -56.45
N SER A 599 -6.00 26.36 -56.87
CA SER A 599 -7.37 25.85 -56.72
C SER A 599 -8.25 26.23 -57.92
N ILE A 600 -9.31 25.45 -58.16
CA ILE A 600 -10.38 25.78 -59.10
C ILE A 600 -11.38 26.68 -58.38
N VAL A 601 -11.66 27.85 -58.97
CA VAL A 601 -12.52 28.88 -58.40
C VAL A 601 -13.73 29.13 -59.29
N LYS A 602 -14.89 29.32 -58.67
CA LYS A 602 -16.14 29.72 -59.33
C LYS A 602 -16.86 30.78 -58.50
N ILE A 603 -17.33 31.83 -59.16
CA ILE A 603 -18.17 32.86 -58.54
C ILE A 603 -19.57 32.78 -59.17
N SER A 604 -20.59 32.68 -58.32
CA SER A 604 -21.99 32.80 -58.75
C SER A 604 -22.77 33.74 -57.84
N ILE A 605 -23.86 34.31 -58.37
CA ILE A 605 -24.82 35.11 -57.63
C ILE A 605 -26.19 34.47 -57.84
N ILE A 606 -26.89 34.22 -56.74
CA ILE A 606 -28.25 33.69 -56.73
C ILE A 606 -29.21 34.72 -56.13
N ASP A 607 -30.45 34.73 -56.59
CA ASP A 607 -31.54 35.46 -55.96
C ASP A 607 -32.12 34.69 -54.75
N PHE A 608 -33.06 35.31 -54.03
CA PHE A 608 -33.67 34.70 -52.84
C PHE A 608 -34.54 33.47 -53.15
N SER A 609 -34.91 33.23 -54.42
CA SER A 609 -35.60 32.00 -54.85
C SER A 609 -34.61 30.85 -55.12
N GLY A 610 -33.31 31.10 -55.01
CA GLY A 610 -32.25 30.14 -55.34
C GLY A 610 -31.95 30.07 -56.83
N LYS A 611 -32.53 30.96 -57.65
CA LYS A 611 -32.23 31.02 -59.07
C LYS A 611 -30.91 31.76 -59.28
N GLU A 612 -30.04 31.16 -60.08
CA GLU A 612 -28.77 31.78 -60.47
C GLU A 612 -28.99 32.92 -61.46
N VAL A 613 -28.49 34.10 -61.10
CA VAL A 613 -28.63 35.34 -61.88
C VAL A 613 -27.31 35.78 -62.51
N LEU A 614 -26.18 35.23 -62.03
CA LEU A 614 -24.86 35.38 -62.65
C LEU A 614 -23.98 34.17 -62.29
N MET A 615 -23.23 33.66 -63.26
CA MET A 615 -22.21 32.62 -63.06
C MET A 615 -21.00 32.93 -63.93
N GLN A 616 -19.83 32.97 -63.31
CA GLN A 616 -18.57 32.96 -64.04
C GLN A 616 -18.13 31.52 -64.32
N SER A 617 -17.42 31.31 -65.43
CA SER A 617 -16.79 30.03 -65.74
C SER A 617 -15.78 29.64 -64.66
N GLU A 618 -15.65 28.33 -64.42
CA GLU A 618 -14.63 27.80 -63.52
C GLU A 618 -13.23 28.12 -64.07
N GLU A 619 -12.38 28.67 -63.21
CA GLU A 619 -11.01 29.07 -63.55
C GLU A 619 -10.04 28.43 -62.56
N LYS A 620 -8.91 27.90 -63.06
CA LYS A 620 -7.83 27.42 -62.19
C LYS A 620 -6.88 28.57 -61.86
N LEU A 621 -6.83 28.95 -60.59
CA LEU A 621 -5.97 30.02 -60.08
C LEU A 621 -4.78 29.46 -59.29
N GLN A 622 -3.70 30.24 -59.19
CA GLN A 622 -2.53 29.92 -58.38
C GLN A 622 -2.71 30.44 -56.94
N THR A 623 -1.76 30.14 -56.05
CA THR A 623 -1.75 30.76 -54.71
C THR A 623 -1.57 32.28 -54.82
N GLY A 624 -2.33 33.05 -54.03
CA GLY A 624 -2.29 34.52 -54.08
C GLY A 624 -3.58 35.22 -53.68
N ASN A 625 -3.58 36.56 -53.76
CA ASN A 625 -4.76 37.39 -53.54
C ASN A 625 -5.37 37.79 -54.90
N TYR A 626 -6.69 37.75 -54.99
CA TYR A 626 -7.45 38.04 -56.19
C TYR A 626 -8.55 39.06 -55.89
N SER A 627 -8.82 39.91 -56.87
CA SER A 627 -9.99 40.79 -56.88
C SER A 627 -10.67 40.68 -58.24
N ARG A 628 -12.00 40.67 -58.25
CA ARG A 628 -12.85 40.57 -59.44
C ARG A 628 -13.95 41.61 -59.34
N ASN A 629 -13.98 42.53 -60.30
CA ASN A 629 -15.07 43.48 -60.42
C ASN A 629 -16.25 42.81 -61.17
N LEU A 630 -17.44 42.82 -60.57
CA LEU A 630 -18.66 42.28 -61.15
C LEU A 630 -19.67 43.40 -61.37
N LYS A 631 -20.20 43.50 -62.60
CA LYS A 631 -21.30 44.40 -62.91
C LYS A 631 -22.62 43.84 -62.43
N ILE A 632 -23.35 44.65 -61.66
CA ILE A 632 -24.64 44.31 -61.04
C ILE A 632 -25.76 45.27 -61.43
N SER A 633 -25.53 46.25 -62.31
CA SER A 633 -26.52 47.24 -62.76
C SER A 633 -27.81 46.62 -63.35
N GLN A 634 -27.69 45.41 -63.90
CA GLN A 634 -28.82 44.64 -64.42
C GLN A 634 -29.74 44.05 -63.34
N PHE A 635 -29.29 43.97 -62.08
CA PHE A 635 -30.09 43.41 -60.98
C PHE A 635 -31.14 44.41 -60.48
N GLN A 636 -32.27 43.92 -59.98
CA GLN A 636 -33.32 44.75 -59.37
C GLN A 636 -32.96 45.02 -57.91
N SER A 637 -33.38 46.14 -57.33
CA SER A 637 -33.14 46.43 -55.91
C SER A 637 -33.60 45.28 -55.03
N GLY A 638 -32.70 44.74 -54.22
CA GLY A 638 -32.97 43.53 -53.46
C GLY A 638 -31.75 42.88 -52.84
N THR A 639 -32.00 41.78 -52.12
CA THR A 639 -30.96 40.95 -51.51
C THR A 639 -30.66 39.75 -52.39
N TYR A 640 -29.38 39.54 -52.67
CA TYR A 640 -28.82 38.42 -53.40
C TYR A 640 -27.77 37.71 -52.52
N ILE A 641 -27.37 36.50 -52.93
CA ILE A 641 -26.27 35.78 -52.28
C ILE A 641 -25.18 35.58 -53.31
N LEU A 642 -23.99 36.10 -53.02
CA LEU A 642 -22.78 35.81 -53.79
C LEU A 642 -22.09 34.58 -53.17
N ASN A 643 -21.81 33.58 -53.99
CA ASN A 643 -21.12 32.35 -53.62
C ASN A 643 -19.76 32.30 -54.31
N LEU A 644 -18.71 32.06 -53.52
CA LEU A 644 -17.38 31.71 -53.98
C LEU A 644 -17.17 30.21 -53.69
N ASN A 645 -17.02 29.41 -54.75
CA ASN A 645 -16.62 28.02 -54.65
C ASN A 645 -15.11 27.89 -54.91
N VAL A 646 -14.38 27.21 -54.01
CA VAL A 646 -12.95 26.90 -54.13
C VAL A 646 -12.76 25.40 -53.91
N ASP A 647 -12.39 24.66 -54.96
CA ASP A 647 -12.23 23.19 -54.93
C ASP A 647 -13.41 22.44 -54.28
N GLY A 648 -14.65 22.92 -54.48
CA GLY A 648 -15.86 22.32 -53.91
C GLY A 648 -16.30 22.90 -52.55
N LEU A 649 -15.48 23.72 -51.88
CA LEU A 649 -15.85 24.44 -50.66
C LEU A 649 -16.55 25.76 -51.01
N ASN A 650 -17.65 26.10 -50.34
CA ASN A 650 -18.39 27.33 -50.60
C ASN A 650 -18.23 28.33 -49.45
N GLU A 651 -17.97 29.59 -49.77
CA GLU A 651 -18.17 30.73 -48.88
C GLU A 651 -19.14 31.71 -49.53
N SER A 652 -20.10 32.21 -48.74
CA SER A 652 -21.15 33.09 -49.24
C SER A 652 -21.14 34.45 -48.54
N ARG A 653 -21.55 35.49 -49.25
CA ARG A 653 -21.82 36.83 -48.69
C ARG A 653 -23.15 37.37 -49.19
N LYS A 654 -23.87 38.04 -48.30
CA LYS A 654 -25.08 38.78 -48.63
C LYS A 654 -24.72 39.98 -49.51
N LEU A 655 -25.22 40.02 -50.73
CA LEU A 655 -25.11 41.16 -51.63
C LEU A 655 -26.42 41.95 -51.59
N VAL A 656 -26.34 43.26 -51.36
CA VAL A 656 -27.48 44.16 -51.39
C VAL A 656 -27.33 45.09 -52.58
N THR A 657 -28.31 45.05 -53.47
CA THR A 657 -28.38 45.97 -54.61
C THR A 657 -29.40 47.06 -54.32
N VAL A 658 -29.03 48.30 -54.63
CA VAL A 658 -29.89 49.48 -54.47
C VAL A 658 -29.90 50.23 -55.79
N LYS A 659 -31.08 50.51 -56.34
CA LYS A 659 -31.28 51.38 -57.50
C LYS A 659 -31.85 52.72 -57.07
#